data_AF-A0A4S1WT22-F1
#
_entry.id   AF-A0A4S1WT22-F1
#
_cell.length_a   1.000
_cell.length_b   1.000
_cell.length_c   1.000
_cell.angle_alpha   90.00
_cell.angle_beta   90.00
_cell.angle_gamma   90.00
#
_symmetry.space_group_name_H-M   'P 1'
#
loop_
_entity.id
_entity.type
_entity.pdbx_description
1 polymer ?
#
loop_
_entity_poly.entity_id
_entity_poly.type
_entity_poly.pdbx_seq_one_letter_code
_entity_poly.pdbx_strand_id
1 'polypeptide(L)'
;MSKRSISRVRIGATASWTVLGLLLACGGEATAQTAPDPNAQAVPADDDLAPGVSQNYDEVVVVGSRASQQSANARKKNARTATDSIVADDIGSFPDRNVNEAISRIPGVALSRNEFGEGDGVAVRGNGADLTRVELDGIGVQSTNGLAIASGQGRSADLRELPAELIKSVDVVKGSTADMTEGSLGGTVQIKTRSGLDFKKPYFSLRAGVGQNSLGRNWTPDFNGVAASKFLDDRLGVIVSGTYSKIQNNGHGFETTTSNNRGYSRLFDFDQSPEKTFSFNPATVGTDAADVAFANSRAPDGTTLTPRELVTLAAGATSKAQCLQIFPDNPTGNGGTVAGQTLANQRAQRILEQQTCLNQWNDYTPSLIRNFMNEQNDTRYSIDARLDYRLTDNLTIFAKGTIANRKVHDQNRSRNPVSLFNQNLNGTFVNSTSGYPLTRSVSPNAPAGYYLYDPAYGLNAASTGSGSSLVTNPVLGNVLNVVPGSIKVDGAHNVTEMTLTNNSVGIDQIENTIDTKTKYAQAGAEYRGDRLEIDLWGGYTKATTSRADMRTARSYAYGDATLTLQPNGLWDIALPSTYDETNPSNFVQLNPPACVAGGTNPATCIGQQSAAASATNPGGTTQYLVSQMPLVTPNFQIQYTPSLGESTEKTAKFDLAYKTEELVPFISRIKVGAMYRNQQISKWGNGGYTASSAIGTFGQAGYVPAVIVPTAIVRGSYRACQPTTGSSAAGGLSCNYGFVPSTNPSAVRSGVDTLTPDQLRDLFARTLESPTSEYFGDLPNRGSLPPAWQGIRTDELFAELGAAQFMNFDCLKQCMGSDGQMYDQPVTRANETIKNVYGMFDFEQRLPFGLVFNGNAGIRGVFTSTQSSGLQTIEAIRVTSSYNPANPDAAGGFSTQSFARPVTFKRSTTDWLPSVNLNLWGFDDQVVFRLYGAKTVARPSIDNLIPGGTCTVDERDVLDTATEDSFGCRDRVGNPGLKPFTAWSYNASLEWYPNKDTIFSVAYGKLDVKIGKPIAVTVLEKPFEGSTEIDPITGAPLADIAFLVPTWANGPGYKRNIWEFSVKTAYTFLPWFLKYTGVDANLSVLSSAATSGQQDPLTGDVMAPPDESKYYANASLWYDDGKLNMRVSYQYRTSRFSCITPCGGNTTDINYPGEQWTNVRLVAPGYNPGVPRFNDSSTFIDAKISYNVTRNAQIYLEGRNMTREAQTISTGSYVPFGDGTPRVMRLLYGGRRIMGGVRVQFGN
;
A
#
# COMPACT_ATOMS: atom_id res chain seq x y z
N MET A 1 -53.35 40.48 10.42
CA MET A 1 -53.43 41.57 9.42
C MET A 1 -52.01 42.00 9.04
N SER A 2 -51.68 41.83 7.75
CA SER A 2 -50.64 42.49 6.93
C SER A 2 -49.31 43.02 7.54
N LYS A 3 -48.19 42.49 6.99
CA LYS A 3 -47.17 43.16 6.13
C LYS A 3 -45.69 43.14 6.58
N ARG A 4 -44.84 43.01 5.54
CA ARG A 4 -43.36 43.16 5.36
C ARG A 4 -42.57 41.83 5.39
N SER A 5 -41.48 41.60 4.64
CA SER A 5 -40.89 42.10 3.38
C SER A 5 -39.53 41.37 3.20
N ILE A 6 -39.35 40.65 2.08
CA ILE A 6 -38.14 40.49 1.22
C ILE A 6 -36.73 40.31 1.85
N SER A 7 -36.05 39.18 1.56
CA SER A 7 -34.82 39.14 0.72
C SER A 7 -34.35 37.70 0.39
N ARG A 8 -33.81 37.55 -0.82
CA ARG A 8 -33.56 36.30 -1.58
C ARG A 8 -32.22 35.65 -1.25
N VAL A 9 -32.21 34.31 -1.16
CA VAL A 9 -31.00 33.45 -1.24
C VAL A 9 -30.95 32.82 -2.64
N ARG A 10 -29.80 32.91 -3.31
CA ARG A 10 -29.48 32.16 -4.54
C ARG A 10 -28.72 30.89 -4.14
N ILE A 11 -29.31 29.73 -4.43
CA ILE A 11 -28.67 28.41 -4.32
C ILE A 11 -28.06 28.06 -5.68
N GLY A 12 -26.76 27.73 -5.67
CA GLY A 12 -25.97 27.29 -6.82
C GLY A 12 -26.33 25.87 -7.27
N ALA A 13 -26.11 25.63 -8.55
CA ALA A 13 -26.69 24.55 -9.33
C ALA A 13 -26.20 23.14 -8.96
N THR A 14 -27.13 22.29 -8.55
CA THR A 14 -27.01 20.83 -8.61
C THR A 14 -27.34 20.36 -10.03
N ALA A 15 -26.38 19.75 -10.73
CA ALA A 15 -26.62 19.06 -11.98
C ALA A 15 -27.31 17.71 -11.71
N SER A 16 -28.64 17.72 -11.79
CA SER A 16 -29.52 16.58 -11.58
C SER A 16 -29.58 15.66 -12.80
N TRP A 17 -29.35 14.37 -12.56
CA TRP A 17 -30.18 13.24 -13.02
C TRP A 17 -31.00 13.45 -14.30
N THR A 18 -30.42 13.26 -15.49
CA THR A 18 -31.21 13.20 -16.76
C THR A 18 -30.77 12.14 -17.77
N VAL A 19 -29.97 11.13 -17.39
CA VAL A 19 -29.63 10.01 -18.31
C VAL A 19 -30.26 8.66 -17.90
N LEU A 20 -30.93 8.58 -16.75
CA LEU A 20 -31.66 7.37 -16.30
C LEU A 20 -33.17 7.40 -16.62
N GLY A 21 -33.62 8.28 -17.52
CA GLY A 21 -35.04 8.55 -17.79
C GLY A 21 -35.65 7.85 -19.00
N LEU A 22 -34.88 7.12 -19.82
CA LEU A 22 -35.40 6.52 -21.06
C LEU A 22 -35.71 5.01 -21.01
N LEU A 23 -35.55 4.35 -19.85
CA LEU A 23 -35.79 2.90 -19.71
C LEU A 23 -37.05 2.53 -18.90
N LEU A 24 -37.85 3.50 -18.45
CA LEU A 24 -39.04 3.26 -17.59
C LEU A 24 -40.37 3.84 -18.13
N ALA A 25 -40.42 4.30 -19.38
CA ALA A 25 -41.63 4.87 -19.98
C ALA A 25 -42.16 4.03 -21.15
N CYS A 26 -42.56 2.78 -20.87
CA CYS A 26 -43.50 2.01 -21.69
C CYS A 26 -44.31 1.09 -20.75
N GLY A 27 -45.04 1.69 -19.81
CA GLY A 27 -46.15 1.04 -19.12
C GLY A 27 -47.44 1.46 -19.81
N GLY A 28 -47.94 0.62 -20.71
CA GLY A 28 -49.26 0.76 -21.34
C GLY A 28 -50.07 -0.51 -21.09
N GLU A 29 -51.06 -0.34 -20.22
CA GLU A 29 -52.22 -1.18 -19.87
C GLU A 29 -52.41 -2.50 -20.63
N ALA A 30 -52.32 -3.63 -19.89
CA ALA A 30 -52.83 -4.92 -20.33
C ALA A 30 -54.15 -5.22 -19.60
N THR A 31 -55.27 -5.07 -20.32
CA THR A 31 -56.58 -5.64 -19.97
C THR A 31 -56.73 -7.06 -20.53
N ALA A 32 -57.60 -7.83 -19.90
CA ALA A 32 -57.58 -9.29 -19.82
C ALA A 32 -58.31 -10.07 -20.94
N GLN A 33 -58.03 -11.39 -20.93
CA GLN A 33 -58.92 -12.55 -21.24
C GLN A 33 -59.57 -12.71 -22.62
N THR A 34 -59.19 -13.80 -23.31
CA THR A 34 -60.14 -14.69 -24.01
C THR A 34 -59.70 -16.16 -23.89
N ALA A 35 -60.69 -17.03 -23.69
CA ALA A 35 -60.64 -18.46 -23.34
C ALA A 35 -60.18 -19.40 -24.49
N PRO A 36 -59.85 -20.68 -24.22
CA PRO A 36 -59.51 -21.66 -25.24
C PRO A 36 -60.75 -22.31 -25.88
N ASP A 37 -60.63 -22.61 -27.18
CA ASP A 37 -61.61 -23.35 -28.00
C ASP A 37 -61.73 -24.83 -27.53
N PRO A 38 -62.95 -25.39 -27.33
CA PRO A 38 -63.14 -26.73 -26.79
C PRO A 38 -63.17 -27.87 -27.82
N ASN A 39 -62.82 -27.67 -29.10
CA ASN A 39 -62.88 -28.74 -30.10
C ASN A 39 -61.52 -29.11 -30.71
N ALA A 40 -60.77 -29.97 -30.02
CA ALA A 40 -59.85 -30.91 -30.68
C ALA A 40 -59.68 -32.18 -29.82
N GLN A 41 -60.20 -33.28 -30.33
CA GLN A 41 -60.24 -34.61 -29.69
C GLN A 41 -58.85 -35.26 -29.58
N ALA A 42 -58.59 -35.96 -28.46
CA ALA A 42 -57.56 -37.00 -28.32
C ALA A 42 -58.03 -38.28 -29.06
N VAL A 43 -57.25 -39.27 -29.53
CA VAL A 43 -56.10 -40.13 -29.05
C VAL A 43 -55.64 -40.96 -30.31
N PRO A 44 -54.63 -41.88 -30.38
CA PRO A 44 -53.55 -42.35 -29.47
C PRO A 44 -52.12 -42.31 -30.07
N ALA A 45 -51.16 -42.68 -29.22
CA ALA A 45 -49.79 -43.07 -29.57
C ALA A 45 -49.71 -44.43 -30.30
N ASP A 46 -48.77 -44.57 -31.23
CA ASP A 46 -48.05 -45.83 -31.46
C ASP A 46 -46.69 -45.63 -32.16
N ASP A 47 -45.79 -46.58 -31.92
CA ASP A 47 -44.36 -46.66 -32.26
C ASP A 47 -44.04 -46.98 -33.75
N ASP A 48 -42.75 -46.78 -34.08
CA ASP A 48 -41.92 -47.35 -35.18
C ASP A 48 -41.80 -46.70 -36.58
N LEU A 49 -40.62 -46.06 -36.75
CA LEU A 49 -39.61 -46.13 -37.84
C LEU A 49 -39.95 -45.77 -39.31
N ALA A 50 -39.41 -44.62 -39.78
CA ALA A 50 -38.40 -44.55 -40.87
C ALA A 50 -37.84 -43.11 -41.06
N PRO A 51 -36.57 -42.95 -41.49
CA PRO A 51 -35.81 -41.72 -41.38
C PRO A 51 -35.89 -40.82 -42.62
N GLY A 52 -35.82 -39.51 -42.40
CA GLY A 52 -35.34 -38.57 -43.42
C GLY A 52 -36.27 -37.41 -43.74
N VAL A 53 -36.33 -36.41 -42.87
CA VAL A 53 -36.27 -34.99 -43.26
C VAL A 53 -35.59 -34.24 -42.11
N SER A 54 -34.30 -33.94 -42.25
CA SER A 54 -33.65 -32.93 -41.41
C SER A 54 -34.24 -31.57 -41.79
N GLN A 55 -35.18 -31.05 -41.00
CA GLN A 55 -35.46 -29.63 -41.05
C GLN A 55 -34.22 -28.90 -40.54
N ASN A 56 -33.53 -28.24 -41.48
CA ASN A 56 -32.54 -27.22 -41.19
C ASN A 56 -33.24 -26.13 -40.37
N TYR A 57 -33.16 -26.23 -39.05
CA TYR A 57 -33.02 -25.02 -38.26
C TYR A 57 -31.66 -24.46 -38.65
N ASP A 58 -31.62 -23.28 -39.26
CA ASP A 58 -30.40 -22.51 -39.37
C ASP A 58 -29.80 -22.40 -37.97
N GLU A 59 -28.78 -23.21 -37.69
CA GLU A 59 -27.97 -23.08 -36.50
C GLU A 59 -27.24 -21.75 -36.64
N VAL A 60 -27.87 -20.68 -36.14
CA VAL A 60 -27.25 -19.35 -36.06
C VAL A 60 -26.07 -19.49 -35.11
N VAL A 61 -24.90 -19.76 -35.69
CA VAL A 61 -23.61 -19.75 -34.98
C VAL A 61 -23.40 -18.33 -34.47
N VAL A 62 -23.70 -18.13 -33.19
CA VAL A 62 -23.43 -16.87 -32.51
C VAL A 62 -21.91 -16.82 -32.31
N VAL A 63 -21.28 -15.81 -32.90
CA VAL A 63 -19.86 -15.46 -32.66
C VAL A 63 -19.80 -14.09 -32.00
N GLY A 64 -18.72 -13.80 -31.26
CA GLY A 64 -18.49 -12.48 -30.67
C GLY A 64 -19.16 -12.27 -29.30
N SER A 65 -19.52 -11.02 -29.01
CA SER A 65 -19.90 -10.55 -27.66
C SER A 65 -21.11 -11.32 -27.09
N ARG A 66 -22.11 -11.57 -27.93
CA ARG A 66 -23.33 -12.31 -27.56
C ARG A 66 -23.04 -13.78 -27.21
N ALA A 67 -22.16 -14.45 -27.95
CA ALA A 67 -21.81 -15.85 -27.69
C ALA A 67 -21.08 -16.01 -26.36
N SER A 68 -20.19 -15.05 -26.09
CA SER A 68 -19.47 -14.94 -24.83
C SER A 68 -20.42 -14.74 -23.64
N GLN A 69 -21.42 -13.87 -23.80
CA GLN A 69 -22.47 -13.63 -22.81
C GLN A 69 -23.34 -14.87 -22.57
N GLN A 70 -23.81 -15.55 -23.62
CA GLN A 70 -24.55 -16.81 -23.49
C GLN A 70 -23.72 -17.87 -22.75
N SER A 71 -22.43 -17.95 -23.04
CA SER A 71 -21.51 -18.88 -22.37
C SER A 71 -21.30 -18.53 -20.90
N ALA A 72 -21.18 -17.25 -20.55
CA ALA A 72 -21.11 -16.78 -19.17
C ALA A 72 -22.42 -17.06 -18.41
N ASN A 73 -23.58 -16.80 -19.05
CA ASN A 73 -24.90 -17.06 -18.48
C ASN A 73 -25.11 -18.56 -18.23
N ALA A 74 -24.71 -19.42 -19.17
CA ALA A 74 -24.79 -20.87 -19.04
C ALA A 74 -23.89 -21.39 -17.91
N ARG A 75 -22.67 -20.86 -17.76
CA ARG A 75 -21.79 -21.18 -16.63
C ARG A 75 -22.43 -20.83 -15.29
N LYS A 76 -23.04 -19.65 -15.18
CA LYS A 76 -23.76 -19.24 -13.98
C LYS A 76 -24.98 -20.11 -13.71
N LYS A 77 -25.80 -20.38 -14.74
CA LYS A 77 -26.98 -21.27 -14.64
C LYS A 77 -26.58 -22.66 -14.10
N ASN A 78 -25.53 -23.26 -14.64
CA ASN A 78 -25.10 -24.61 -14.29
C ASN A 78 -24.25 -24.71 -13.01
N ALA A 79 -23.88 -23.58 -12.42
CA ALA A 79 -23.05 -23.58 -11.22
C ALA A 79 -23.83 -24.12 -10.01
N ARG A 80 -23.16 -24.93 -9.18
CA ARG A 80 -23.74 -25.46 -7.93
C ARG A 80 -23.68 -24.44 -6.78
N THR A 81 -22.90 -23.38 -6.91
CA THR A 81 -22.77 -22.29 -5.96
C THR A 81 -22.80 -20.94 -6.69
N ALA A 82 -22.99 -19.84 -5.95
CA ALA A 82 -22.99 -18.50 -6.51
C ALA A 82 -21.66 -18.20 -7.19
N THR A 83 -21.69 -18.01 -8.51
CA THR A 83 -20.52 -17.70 -9.34
C THR A 83 -20.90 -16.69 -10.41
N ASP A 84 -19.94 -15.87 -10.81
CA ASP A 84 -20.06 -14.99 -11.96
C ASP A 84 -18.83 -15.17 -12.84
N SER A 85 -19.02 -15.18 -14.16
CA SER A 85 -17.96 -15.54 -15.10
C SER A 85 -17.81 -14.51 -16.22
N ILE A 86 -16.58 -14.39 -16.73
CA ILE A 86 -16.22 -13.69 -17.96
C ILE A 86 -15.48 -14.69 -18.87
N VAL A 87 -15.78 -14.69 -20.16
CA VAL A 87 -15.28 -15.69 -21.13
C VAL A 87 -14.37 -15.02 -22.17
N ALA A 88 -13.44 -15.78 -22.76
CA ALA A 88 -12.35 -15.29 -23.62
C ALA A 88 -12.71 -14.18 -24.62
N ASP A 89 -13.81 -14.32 -25.37
CA ASP A 89 -14.21 -13.32 -26.37
C ASP A 89 -14.67 -12.00 -25.72
N ASP A 90 -15.18 -12.06 -24.48
CA ASP A 90 -15.54 -10.89 -23.68
C ASP A 90 -14.27 -10.18 -23.19
N ILE A 91 -13.29 -10.93 -22.63
CA ILE A 91 -11.99 -10.39 -22.16
C ILE A 91 -11.23 -9.70 -23.31
N GLY A 92 -11.24 -10.30 -24.51
CA GLY A 92 -10.60 -9.74 -25.70
C GLY A 92 -11.36 -8.58 -26.36
N SER A 93 -12.65 -8.40 -26.07
CA SER A 93 -13.49 -7.32 -26.63
C SER A 93 -13.33 -5.97 -25.94
N PHE A 94 -12.42 -5.88 -24.97
CA PHE A 94 -12.17 -4.67 -24.20
C PHE A 94 -10.73 -4.20 -24.27
N PRO A 95 -10.49 -2.92 -23.95
CA PRO A 95 -9.15 -2.40 -23.75
C PRO A 95 -8.68 -2.79 -22.34
N ASP A 96 -8.47 -4.07 -22.08
CA ASP A 96 -8.00 -4.56 -20.77
C ASP A 96 -6.46 -4.62 -20.75
N ARG A 97 -5.82 -4.20 -19.64
CA ARG A 97 -4.34 -4.13 -19.55
C ARG A 97 -3.78 -5.46 -19.10
N ASN A 98 -4.56 -6.09 -18.24
CA ASN A 98 -4.30 -7.33 -17.56
C ASN A 98 -5.66 -7.92 -17.15
N VAL A 99 -5.62 -9.08 -16.50
CA VAL A 99 -6.84 -9.81 -16.11
C VAL A 99 -7.64 -9.06 -15.04
N ASN A 100 -7.00 -8.23 -14.20
CA ASN A 100 -7.68 -7.52 -13.11
C ASN A 100 -8.76 -6.56 -13.63
N GLU A 101 -8.51 -5.84 -14.73
CA GLU A 101 -9.50 -4.93 -15.29
C GLU A 101 -10.70 -5.69 -15.86
N ALA A 102 -10.50 -6.85 -16.47
CA ALA A 102 -11.61 -7.68 -16.93
C ALA A 102 -12.49 -8.10 -15.74
N ILE A 103 -11.88 -8.58 -14.65
CA ILE A 103 -12.60 -9.06 -13.46
C ILE A 103 -13.40 -7.93 -12.79
N SER A 104 -12.97 -6.67 -12.90
CA SER A 104 -13.67 -5.52 -12.31
C SER A 104 -15.12 -5.36 -12.79
N ARG A 105 -15.52 -6.01 -13.89
CA ARG A 105 -16.89 -6.01 -14.42
C ARG A 105 -17.83 -6.96 -13.71
N ILE A 106 -17.33 -7.78 -12.79
CA ILE A 106 -18.15 -8.74 -12.04
C ILE A 106 -18.81 -8.02 -10.85
N PRO A 107 -20.11 -8.23 -10.59
CA PRO A 107 -20.78 -7.67 -9.42
C PRO A 107 -20.03 -8.05 -8.14
N GLY A 108 -19.89 -7.11 -7.21
CA GLY A 108 -19.19 -7.31 -5.95
C GLY A 108 -17.67 -7.27 -6.08
N VAL A 109 -17.11 -7.02 -7.27
CA VAL A 109 -15.67 -6.87 -7.46
C VAL A 109 -15.27 -5.39 -7.52
N ALA A 110 -14.19 -5.06 -6.82
CA ALA A 110 -13.54 -3.76 -6.89
C ALA A 110 -12.06 -3.92 -7.24
N LEU A 111 -11.56 -3.01 -8.08
CA LEU A 111 -10.16 -2.94 -8.47
C LEU A 111 -9.39 -2.01 -7.51
N SER A 112 -8.22 -2.43 -7.03
CA SER A 112 -7.20 -1.48 -6.58
C SER A 112 -6.43 -0.98 -7.79
N ARG A 113 -6.26 0.34 -7.88
CA ARG A 113 -5.46 0.97 -8.94
C ARG A 113 -4.22 1.59 -8.32
N ASN A 114 -3.10 1.44 -9.01
CA ASN A 114 -1.83 2.07 -8.63
C ASN A 114 -1.77 3.54 -9.11
N GLU A 115 -0.67 4.21 -8.81
CA GLU A 115 -0.38 5.60 -9.21
C GLU A 115 -0.33 5.86 -10.72
N PHE A 116 -0.28 4.81 -11.55
CA PHE A 116 -0.35 4.89 -13.02
C PHE A 116 -1.78 4.68 -13.54
N GLY A 117 -2.77 4.50 -12.65
CA GLY A 117 -4.15 4.18 -13.00
C GLY A 117 -4.37 2.74 -13.48
N GLU A 118 -3.38 1.85 -13.40
CA GLU A 118 -3.51 0.41 -13.73
C GLU A 118 -4.09 -0.36 -12.55
N GLY A 119 -4.94 -1.34 -12.83
CA GLY A 119 -5.43 -2.29 -11.84
C GLY A 119 -4.37 -3.29 -11.40
N ASP A 120 -4.00 -3.29 -10.12
CA ASP A 120 -2.94 -4.15 -9.59
C ASP A 120 -3.43 -5.24 -8.60
N GLY A 121 -4.69 -5.17 -8.18
CA GLY A 121 -5.27 -6.15 -7.27
C GLY A 121 -6.80 -6.17 -7.33
N VAL A 122 -7.37 -7.31 -6.96
CA VAL A 122 -8.82 -7.56 -7.01
C VAL A 122 -9.35 -7.75 -5.60
N ALA A 123 -10.30 -6.93 -5.20
CA ALA A 123 -11.07 -7.06 -3.97
C ALA A 123 -12.46 -7.61 -4.28
N VAL A 124 -12.91 -8.63 -3.53
CA VAL A 124 -14.23 -9.23 -3.70
C VAL A 124 -15.07 -8.98 -2.44
N ARG A 125 -16.26 -8.40 -2.62
CA ARG A 125 -17.26 -8.16 -1.57
C ARG A 125 -16.73 -7.34 -0.39
N GLY A 126 -15.96 -6.31 -0.71
CA GLY A 126 -15.34 -5.40 0.25
C GLY A 126 -14.18 -6.01 1.04
N ASN A 127 -13.78 -7.25 0.74
CA ASN A 127 -12.56 -7.84 1.27
C ASN A 127 -11.40 -7.46 0.35
N GLY A 128 -10.32 -6.93 0.93
CA GLY A 128 -9.12 -6.54 0.19
C GLY A 128 -8.49 -7.70 -0.59
N ALA A 129 -7.57 -7.36 -1.50
CA ALA A 129 -6.89 -8.34 -2.35
C ALA A 129 -6.04 -9.36 -1.55
N ASP A 130 -5.69 -9.04 -0.31
CA ASP A 130 -5.03 -9.92 0.65
C ASP A 130 -5.91 -11.07 1.15
N LEU A 131 -7.23 -10.90 1.06
CA LEU A 131 -8.26 -11.85 1.50
C LEU A 131 -9.03 -12.48 0.32
N THR A 132 -8.59 -12.22 -0.90
CA THR A 132 -9.13 -12.78 -2.13
C THR A 132 -8.11 -13.79 -2.68
N ARG A 133 -8.58 -14.99 -3.01
CA ARG A 133 -7.72 -16.02 -3.61
C ARG A 133 -7.80 -15.96 -5.12
N VAL A 134 -6.66 -16.02 -5.79
CA VAL A 134 -6.58 -16.16 -7.25
C VAL A 134 -5.86 -17.45 -7.63
N GLU A 135 -6.45 -18.19 -8.56
CA GLU A 135 -5.94 -19.47 -9.06
C GLU A 135 -5.80 -19.42 -10.58
N LEU A 136 -4.73 -20.00 -11.10
CA LEU A 136 -4.51 -20.28 -12.52
C LEU A 136 -4.49 -21.81 -12.71
N ASP A 137 -5.48 -22.37 -13.40
CA ASP A 137 -5.67 -23.81 -13.60
C ASP A 137 -5.56 -24.64 -12.30
N GLY A 138 -6.10 -24.09 -11.20
CA GLY A 138 -6.13 -24.73 -9.88
C GLY A 138 -4.90 -24.47 -9.00
N ILE A 139 -3.85 -23.83 -9.53
CA ILE A 139 -2.64 -23.45 -8.76
C ILE A 139 -2.74 -22.00 -8.30
N GLY A 140 -2.28 -21.70 -7.08
CA GLY A 140 -2.24 -20.33 -6.59
C GLY A 140 -1.27 -19.45 -7.38
N VAL A 141 -1.74 -18.29 -7.85
CA VAL A 141 -0.84 -17.28 -8.44
C VAL A 141 0.00 -16.67 -7.33
N GLN A 142 1.32 -16.66 -7.50
CA GLN A 142 2.25 -16.13 -6.50
C GLN A 142 2.23 -14.60 -6.49
N SER A 143 2.39 -14.01 -5.30
CA SER A 143 2.66 -12.57 -5.16
C SER A 143 4.12 -12.30 -5.52
N THR A 144 4.37 -11.52 -6.58
CA THR A 144 5.72 -11.07 -6.99
C THR A 144 6.01 -9.63 -6.59
N ASN A 145 4.98 -8.80 -6.34
CA ASN A 145 5.12 -7.36 -6.05
C ASN A 145 5.88 -7.01 -4.76
N GLY A 146 6.11 -7.97 -3.85
CA GLY A 146 6.80 -7.76 -2.57
C GLY A 146 7.98 -8.69 -2.29
N LEU A 147 8.45 -9.46 -3.29
CA LEU A 147 9.50 -10.47 -3.06
C LEU A 147 10.86 -9.84 -2.77
N ALA A 148 11.20 -8.73 -3.43
CA ALA A 148 12.45 -7.98 -3.21
C ALA A 148 12.19 -6.62 -2.55
N ILE A 149 11.27 -6.56 -1.58
CA ILE A 149 11.02 -5.35 -0.78
C ILE A 149 11.12 -5.75 0.70
N ALA A 150 11.94 -5.03 1.46
CA ALA A 150 12.20 -5.28 2.87
C ALA A 150 10.96 -5.03 3.78
N SER A 151 9.99 -4.26 3.28
CA SER A 151 8.68 -4.03 3.92
C SER A 151 7.57 -4.01 2.88
N GLY A 152 6.64 -4.98 2.96
CA GLY A 152 5.44 -5.04 2.13
C GLY A 152 5.45 -6.16 1.09
N GLN A 153 4.54 -7.12 1.20
CA GLN A 153 3.17 -7.02 0.66
C GLN A 153 2.44 -8.34 0.93
N GLY A 154 1.13 -8.23 1.14
CA GLY A 154 0.25 -9.34 1.49
C GLY A 154 0.15 -10.43 0.41
N ARG A 155 -0.85 -11.30 0.58
CA ARG A 155 -1.05 -12.49 -0.26
C ARG A 155 -1.74 -12.19 -1.61
N SER A 156 -1.79 -10.94 -2.03
CA SER A 156 -2.46 -10.52 -3.27
C SER A 156 -1.69 -11.01 -4.49
N ALA A 157 -2.40 -11.61 -5.45
CA ALA A 157 -1.82 -12.03 -6.72
C ALA A 157 -1.64 -10.83 -7.67
N ASP A 158 -0.49 -10.75 -8.35
CA ASP A 158 -0.30 -9.80 -9.47
C ASP A 158 -0.64 -10.52 -10.79
N LEU A 159 -1.71 -10.09 -11.46
CA LEU A 159 -2.19 -10.69 -12.71
C LEU A 159 -1.68 -9.95 -13.96
N ARG A 160 -0.80 -8.96 -13.81
CA ARG A 160 -0.22 -8.19 -14.92
C ARG A 160 0.74 -8.99 -15.79
N GLU A 161 1.29 -10.07 -15.23
CA GLU A 161 2.17 -11.01 -15.94
C GLU A 161 1.40 -12.00 -16.82
N LEU A 162 0.07 -12.11 -16.67
CA LEU A 162 -0.76 -13.06 -17.41
C LEU A 162 -1.41 -12.42 -18.64
N PRO A 163 -1.17 -12.95 -19.85
CA PRO A 163 -1.80 -12.43 -21.05
C PRO A 163 -3.28 -12.82 -21.14
N ALA A 164 -4.13 -11.85 -21.42
CA ALA A 164 -5.59 -12.02 -21.51
C ALA A 164 -6.02 -13.04 -22.59
N GLU A 165 -5.26 -13.17 -23.68
CA GLU A 165 -5.60 -14.04 -24.83
C GLU A 165 -5.47 -15.54 -24.54
N LEU A 166 -4.70 -15.94 -23.50
CA LEU A 166 -4.57 -17.34 -23.08
C LEU A 166 -5.80 -17.82 -22.28
N ILE A 167 -6.59 -16.87 -21.77
CA ILE A 167 -7.65 -17.13 -20.81
C ILE A 167 -8.89 -17.64 -21.54
N LYS A 168 -9.36 -18.81 -21.14
CA LYS A 168 -10.63 -19.41 -21.58
C LYS A 168 -11.80 -18.78 -20.82
N SER A 169 -11.66 -18.67 -19.50
CA SER A 169 -12.63 -18.01 -18.62
C SER A 169 -11.99 -17.53 -17.32
N VAL A 170 -12.60 -16.51 -16.73
CA VAL A 170 -12.37 -16.11 -15.35
C VAL A 170 -13.68 -16.27 -14.59
N ASP A 171 -13.68 -17.14 -13.59
CA ASP A 171 -14.82 -17.45 -12.74
C ASP A 171 -14.58 -16.84 -11.34
N VAL A 172 -15.45 -15.94 -10.88
CA VAL A 172 -15.43 -15.40 -9.51
C VAL A 172 -16.49 -16.14 -8.70
N VAL A 173 -16.01 -17.10 -7.91
CA VAL A 173 -16.84 -17.94 -7.05
C VAL A 173 -17.05 -17.22 -5.72
N LYS A 174 -18.30 -16.87 -5.45
CA LYS A 174 -18.73 -16.07 -4.30
C LYS A 174 -19.26 -16.90 -3.13
N GLY A 175 -19.59 -18.16 -3.39
CA GLY A 175 -19.80 -19.18 -2.37
C GLY A 175 -18.56 -20.03 -2.13
N SER A 176 -18.76 -21.19 -1.52
CA SER A 176 -17.71 -22.15 -1.20
C SER A 176 -18.26 -23.57 -1.30
N THR A 177 -17.46 -24.47 -1.86
CA THR A 177 -17.68 -25.93 -1.86
C THR A 177 -16.46 -26.60 -1.24
N ALA A 178 -16.62 -27.82 -0.71
CA ALA A 178 -15.58 -28.50 0.04
C ALA A 178 -14.35 -28.92 -0.80
N ASP A 179 -14.46 -28.97 -2.12
CA ASP A 179 -13.42 -29.37 -3.08
C ASP A 179 -12.58 -28.21 -3.66
N MET A 180 -12.93 -26.97 -3.37
CA MET A 180 -12.11 -25.79 -3.69
C MET A 180 -10.80 -25.76 -2.87
N THR A 181 -9.90 -24.82 -3.18
CA THR A 181 -8.79 -24.50 -2.27
C THR A 181 -9.26 -23.47 -1.23
N GLU A 182 -8.71 -23.52 -0.01
CA GLU A 182 -8.95 -22.54 1.04
C GLU A 182 -8.16 -21.24 0.86
N GLY A 183 -8.48 -20.23 1.68
CA GLY A 183 -7.71 -18.98 1.72
C GLY A 183 -8.42 -17.78 1.10
N SER A 184 -9.75 -17.73 1.14
CA SER A 184 -10.53 -16.55 0.75
C SER A 184 -11.71 -16.32 1.70
N LEU A 185 -11.98 -15.04 2.01
CA LEU A 185 -13.19 -14.62 2.75
C LEU A 185 -14.30 -14.12 1.80
N GLY A 186 -13.91 -13.36 0.78
CA GLY A 186 -14.84 -12.65 -0.12
C GLY A 186 -15.24 -13.41 -1.37
N GLY A 187 -14.44 -14.40 -1.77
CA GLY A 187 -14.63 -15.18 -2.99
C GLY A 187 -13.30 -15.58 -3.66
N THR A 188 -13.33 -16.59 -4.50
CA THR A 188 -12.14 -17.11 -5.20
C THR A 188 -12.24 -16.76 -6.68
N VAL A 189 -11.19 -16.17 -7.23
CA VAL A 189 -11.04 -15.92 -8.67
C VAL A 189 -10.31 -17.12 -9.28
N GLN A 190 -10.95 -17.83 -10.20
CA GLN A 190 -10.38 -18.97 -10.92
C GLN A 190 -10.21 -18.63 -12.39
N ILE A 191 -8.96 -18.60 -12.83
CA ILE A 191 -8.57 -18.36 -14.22
C ILE A 191 -8.29 -19.72 -14.86
N LYS A 192 -9.01 -20.03 -15.94
CA LYS A 192 -8.80 -21.26 -16.73
C LYS A 192 -8.19 -20.91 -18.06
N THR A 193 -7.12 -21.60 -18.47
CA THR A 193 -6.51 -21.40 -19.78
C THR A 193 -7.08 -22.36 -20.83
N ARG A 194 -6.93 -22.02 -22.11
CA ARG A 194 -7.36 -22.91 -23.22
C ARG A 194 -6.51 -24.19 -23.28
N SER A 195 -7.10 -25.29 -23.75
CA SER A 195 -6.42 -26.55 -24.08
C SER A 195 -6.34 -26.73 -25.60
N GLY A 196 -5.33 -27.45 -26.10
CA GLY A 196 -5.23 -27.79 -27.52
C GLY A 196 -6.39 -28.68 -28.01
N LEU A 197 -6.98 -29.48 -27.12
CA LEU A 197 -8.15 -30.33 -27.43
C LEU A 197 -9.46 -29.54 -27.55
N ASP A 198 -9.50 -28.28 -27.09
CA ASP A 198 -10.68 -27.42 -27.20
C ASP A 198 -10.98 -27.00 -28.66
N PHE A 199 -10.00 -27.13 -29.56
CA PHE A 199 -10.09 -26.62 -30.94
C PHE A 199 -10.53 -27.70 -31.93
N LYS A 200 -11.52 -27.38 -32.78
CA LYS A 200 -11.98 -28.30 -33.84
C LYS A 200 -11.01 -28.34 -35.04
N LYS A 201 -10.40 -27.20 -35.38
CA LYS A 201 -9.45 -27.02 -36.49
C LYS A 201 -8.14 -26.44 -35.96
N PRO A 202 -7.02 -26.56 -36.71
CA PRO A 202 -5.78 -25.86 -36.37
C PRO A 202 -6.06 -24.35 -36.26
N TYR A 203 -5.71 -23.77 -35.12
CA TYR A 203 -5.97 -22.38 -34.77
C TYR A 203 -4.65 -21.60 -34.75
N PHE A 204 -4.65 -20.42 -35.37
CA PHE A 204 -3.55 -19.49 -35.29
C PHE A 204 -4.10 -18.09 -35.10
N SER A 205 -3.55 -17.34 -34.15
CA SER A 205 -3.86 -15.93 -33.96
C SER A 205 -2.58 -15.15 -33.71
N LEU A 206 -2.46 -14.00 -34.36
CA LEU A 206 -1.40 -13.03 -34.17
C LEU A 206 -2.03 -11.65 -33.98
N ARG A 207 -1.69 -10.98 -32.88
CA ARG A 207 -2.05 -9.60 -32.60
C ARG A 207 -0.78 -8.77 -32.55
N ALA A 208 -0.81 -7.64 -33.23
CA ALA A 208 0.21 -6.61 -33.15
C ALA A 208 -0.46 -5.27 -32.89
N GLY A 209 0.06 -4.49 -31.95
CA GLY A 209 -0.48 -3.19 -31.57
C GLY A 209 0.59 -2.23 -31.14
N VAL A 210 0.25 -0.95 -31.16
CA VAL A 210 1.05 0.13 -30.59
C VAL A 210 0.15 0.98 -29.71
N GLY A 211 0.65 1.33 -28.52
CA GLY A 211 -0.06 2.17 -27.57
C GLY A 211 0.74 3.38 -27.16
N GLN A 212 0.04 4.44 -26.76
CA GLN A 212 0.65 5.68 -26.30
C GLN A 212 -0.11 6.17 -25.05
N ASN A 213 0.64 6.61 -24.04
CA ASN A 213 0.10 7.33 -22.88
C ASN A 213 0.12 8.85 -23.16
N SER A 214 -0.89 9.59 -22.69
CA SER A 214 -1.02 11.04 -22.96
C SER A 214 0.07 11.90 -22.34
N LEU A 215 0.68 11.45 -21.24
CA LEU A 215 1.75 12.14 -20.54
C LEU A 215 3.09 11.86 -21.23
N GLY A 216 3.56 10.61 -21.21
CA GLY A 216 4.89 10.25 -21.75
C GLY A 216 4.99 10.27 -23.27
N ARG A 217 3.85 10.15 -23.98
CA ARG A 217 3.75 10.25 -25.45
C ARG A 217 4.68 9.34 -26.26
N ASN A 218 5.31 8.33 -25.66
CA ASN A 218 6.06 7.32 -26.39
C ASN A 218 5.14 6.21 -26.89
N TRP A 219 5.31 5.84 -28.16
CA TRP A 219 4.65 4.69 -28.75
C TRP A 219 5.36 3.42 -28.31
N THR A 220 4.61 2.50 -27.69
CA THR A 220 5.15 1.23 -27.19
C THR A 220 4.45 0.04 -27.86
N PRO A 221 5.22 -0.98 -28.31
CA PRO A 221 4.66 -2.13 -29.01
C PRO A 221 4.02 -3.16 -28.07
N ASP A 222 3.05 -3.88 -28.61
CA ASP A 222 2.37 -5.03 -28.01
C ASP A 222 2.22 -6.13 -29.06
N PHE A 223 2.72 -7.33 -28.76
CA PHE A 223 2.65 -8.50 -29.62
C PHE A 223 2.14 -9.71 -28.82
N ASN A 224 1.20 -10.44 -29.43
CA ASN A 224 0.68 -11.68 -28.89
C ASN A 224 0.48 -12.68 -30.02
N GLY A 225 0.93 -13.91 -29.83
CA GLY A 225 0.70 -15.02 -30.75
C GLY A 225 0.20 -16.26 -30.03
N VAL A 226 -0.76 -16.95 -30.62
CA VAL A 226 -1.29 -18.23 -30.14
C VAL A 226 -1.42 -19.19 -31.32
N ALA A 227 -0.92 -20.42 -31.16
CA ALA A 227 -1.09 -21.49 -32.11
C ALA A 227 -1.58 -22.75 -31.39
N ALA A 228 -2.59 -23.42 -31.94
CA ALA A 228 -3.09 -24.69 -31.41
C ALA A 228 -3.40 -25.67 -32.55
N SER A 229 -3.11 -26.95 -32.36
CA SER A 229 -3.47 -28.00 -33.30
C SER A 229 -3.67 -29.33 -32.57
N LYS A 230 -4.42 -30.22 -33.22
CA LYS A 230 -4.54 -31.61 -32.81
C LYS A 230 -3.68 -32.50 -33.72
N PHE A 231 -3.18 -33.60 -33.16
CA PHE A 231 -2.37 -34.62 -33.82
C PHE A 231 -2.81 -36.01 -33.31
N LEU A 232 -2.28 -37.08 -33.91
CA LEU A 232 -2.55 -38.47 -33.51
C LEU A 232 -4.06 -38.80 -33.50
N ASP A 233 -4.74 -38.59 -34.64
CA ASP A 233 -6.19 -38.80 -34.79
C ASP A 233 -7.01 -38.07 -33.72
N ASP A 234 -6.75 -36.77 -33.55
CA ASP A 234 -7.39 -35.89 -32.58
C ASP A 234 -7.15 -36.24 -31.10
N ARG A 235 -6.20 -37.13 -30.79
CA ARG A 235 -5.88 -37.52 -29.41
C ARG A 235 -4.85 -36.61 -28.74
N LEU A 236 -3.94 -35.99 -29.48
CA LEU A 236 -2.93 -35.08 -28.93
C LEU A 236 -3.26 -33.63 -29.28
N GLY A 237 -3.71 -32.85 -28.32
CA GLY A 237 -3.87 -31.40 -28.43
C GLY A 237 -2.60 -30.68 -27.98
N VAL A 238 -2.08 -29.78 -28.82
CA VAL A 238 -0.95 -28.91 -28.50
C VAL A 238 -1.39 -27.47 -28.63
N ILE A 239 -1.10 -26.64 -27.63
CA ILE A 239 -1.24 -25.18 -27.70
C ILE A 239 0.05 -24.52 -27.23
N VAL A 240 0.48 -23.50 -27.96
CA VAL A 240 1.63 -22.66 -27.62
C VAL A 240 1.21 -21.20 -27.77
N SER A 241 1.61 -20.36 -26.82
CA SER A 241 1.46 -18.91 -26.94
C SER A 241 2.73 -18.18 -26.54
N GLY A 242 2.93 -17.02 -27.14
CA GLY A 242 4.03 -16.12 -26.87
C GLY A 242 3.54 -14.69 -26.80
N THR A 243 4.02 -13.93 -25.82
CA THR A 243 3.69 -12.51 -25.67
C THR A 243 4.92 -11.67 -25.46
N TYR A 244 4.90 -10.47 -26.01
CA TYR A 244 5.87 -9.40 -25.75
C TYR A 244 5.11 -8.09 -25.67
N SER A 245 5.26 -7.37 -24.57
CA SER A 245 4.72 -6.02 -24.44
C SER A 245 5.75 -5.10 -23.82
N LYS A 246 5.84 -3.88 -24.36
CA LYS A 246 6.51 -2.76 -23.73
C LYS A 246 5.46 -1.73 -23.38
N ILE A 247 5.49 -1.23 -22.16
CA ILE A 247 4.53 -0.26 -21.65
C ILE A 247 5.31 0.84 -20.95
N GLN A 248 5.14 2.08 -21.42
CA GLN A 248 5.54 3.25 -20.66
C GLN A 248 4.33 3.72 -19.82
N ASN A 249 4.53 3.74 -18.52
CA ASN A 249 3.61 4.28 -17.52
C ASN A 249 4.13 5.63 -17.04
N ASN A 250 3.21 6.56 -16.82
CA ASN A 250 3.52 7.85 -16.22
C ASN A 250 2.52 8.05 -15.07
N GLY A 251 3.02 8.44 -13.91
CA GLY A 251 2.22 8.68 -12.71
C GLY A 251 2.65 10.01 -12.10
N HIS A 252 1.76 10.99 -12.13
CA HIS A 252 2.03 12.30 -11.56
C HIS A 252 1.30 12.44 -10.23
N GLY A 253 2.01 12.90 -9.21
CA GLY A 253 1.49 13.07 -7.85
C GLY A 253 1.69 14.48 -7.33
N PHE A 254 0.75 14.99 -6.55
CA PHE A 254 0.89 16.20 -5.74
C PHE A 254 0.48 15.86 -4.32
N GLU A 255 1.26 16.27 -3.32
CA GLU A 255 1.03 15.99 -1.90
C GLU A 255 1.23 17.26 -1.07
N THR A 256 0.35 17.48 -0.09
CA THR A 256 0.37 18.64 0.84
C THR A 256 0.59 18.22 2.30
N THR A 257 0.89 16.93 2.50
CA THR A 257 1.05 16.32 3.82
C THR A 257 2.32 15.49 3.90
N THR A 258 2.81 15.22 5.11
CA THR A 258 4.06 14.49 5.34
C THR A 258 3.76 13.00 5.38
N SER A 259 4.48 12.25 4.52
CA SER A 259 4.44 10.78 4.41
C SER A 259 3.05 10.17 4.18
N ASN A 260 2.09 10.94 3.64
CA ASN A 260 0.66 10.61 3.47
C ASN A 260 -0.11 10.19 4.73
N ASN A 261 0.59 9.85 5.81
CA ASN A 261 0.02 9.32 7.02
C ASN A 261 -0.31 10.46 7.99
N ARG A 262 0.52 11.52 8.09
CA ARG A 262 0.41 12.54 9.14
C ARG A 262 -0.70 13.58 8.95
N GLY A 263 -1.27 13.70 7.74
CA GLY A 263 -2.31 14.70 7.47
C GLY A 263 -1.79 16.14 7.45
N TYR A 264 -2.71 17.12 7.44
CA TYR A 264 -2.35 18.54 7.60
C TYR A 264 -1.84 18.82 9.01
N SER A 265 -1.00 19.83 9.13
CA SER A 265 -0.40 20.25 10.39
C SER A 265 -1.25 21.30 11.10
N ARG A 266 -1.09 21.38 12.42
CA ARG A 266 -1.57 22.48 13.28
C ARG A 266 -0.51 22.80 14.32
N LEU A 267 0.56 23.48 13.91
CA LEU A 267 1.75 23.72 14.74
C LEU A 267 1.81 25.11 15.32
N PHE A 268 1.21 26.08 14.63
CA PHE A 268 1.33 27.49 14.96
C PHE A 268 -0.04 28.13 14.85
N ASP A 269 -0.24 29.13 15.70
CA ASP A 269 -1.36 30.04 15.64
C ASP A 269 -0.87 31.34 15.00
N PHE A 270 -1.19 31.52 13.71
CA PHE A 270 -0.70 32.64 12.91
C PHE A 270 -1.58 33.87 13.04
N ASP A 271 -2.89 33.70 13.21
CA ASP A 271 -3.83 34.80 13.37
C ASP A 271 -4.01 35.25 14.84
N GLN A 272 -3.47 34.49 15.78
CA GLN A 272 -3.60 34.70 17.23
C GLN A 272 -5.04 34.79 17.70
N SER A 273 -5.96 34.12 17.02
CA SER A 273 -7.38 34.18 17.32
C SER A 273 -7.67 33.80 18.79
N PRO A 274 -8.65 34.46 19.43
CA PRO A 274 -9.17 34.02 20.72
C PRO A 274 -10.05 32.77 20.60
N GLU A 275 -10.60 32.48 19.42
CA GLU A 275 -11.42 31.30 19.13
C GLU A 275 -10.55 30.05 18.94
N LYS A 276 -11.06 28.89 19.38
CA LYS A 276 -10.40 27.61 19.14
C LYS A 276 -10.64 27.13 17.70
N THR A 277 -9.59 26.69 17.03
CA THR A 277 -9.64 25.87 15.81
C THR A 277 -10.38 24.55 16.03
N PHE A 278 -10.17 23.92 17.19
CA PHE A 278 -10.91 22.72 17.59
C PHE A 278 -11.01 22.61 19.12
N SER A 279 -11.99 21.86 19.60
CA SER A 279 -12.02 21.41 20.98
C SER A 279 -11.76 19.91 21.03
N PHE A 280 -10.98 19.46 22.02
CA PHE A 280 -10.93 18.04 22.33
C PHE A 280 -12.34 17.53 22.69
N ASN A 281 -12.61 16.28 22.32
CA ASN A 281 -13.82 15.57 22.69
C ASN A 281 -13.48 14.51 23.75
N PRO A 282 -13.76 14.74 25.05
CA PRO A 282 -13.45 13.76 26.07
C PRO A 282 -14.23 12.43 25.92
N ALA A 283 -15.35 12.42 25.19
CA ALA A 283 -16.17 11.21 25.00
C ALA A 283 -15.49 10.17 24.09
N THR A 284 -14.56 10.58 23.23
CA THR A 284 -13.80 9.69 22.34
C THR A 284 -12.56 9.10 23.01
N VAL A 285 -12.30 9.46 24.27
CA VAL A 285 -11.23 8.91 25.11
C VAL A 285 -11.73 7.62 25.78
N GLY A 286 -11.62 6.49 25.08
CA GLY A 286 -12.46 5.31 25.36
C GLY A 286 -11.77 4.04 25.85
N THR A 287 -10.45 3.99 26.03
CA THR A 287 -9.72 2.75 26.36
C THR A 287 -9.15 2.78 27.78
N ASP A 288 -8.92 1.61 28.38
CA ASP A 288 -8.23 1.49 29.68
C ASP A 288 -6.84 2.15 29.67
N ALA A 289 -6.19 2.20 28.50
CA ALA A 289 -4.94 2.92 28.30
C ALA A 289 -5.08 4.41 28.61
N ALA A 290 -6.25 5.02 28.38
CA ALA A 290 -6.49 6.42 28.70
C ALA A 290 -6.54 6.71 30.21
N ASP A 291 -6.67 5.67 31.04
CA ASP A 291 -6.70 5.74 32.49
C ASP A 291 -5.35 5.35 33.13
N VAL A 292 -4.34 5.08 32.30
CA VAL A 292 -2.95 4.87 32.76
C VAL A 292 -2.31 6.22 33.01
N ALA A 293 -1.91 6.48 34.25
CA ALA A 293 -1.28 7.73 34.64
C ALA A 293 0.07 7.94 33.90
N PHE A 294 0.36 9.16 33.47
CA PHE A 294 1.71 9.49 33.00
C PHE A 294 2.64 9.44 34.21
N ALA A 295 3.74 8.68 34.15
CA ALA A 295 4.69 8.58 35.26
C ALA A 295 5.20 9.94 35.76
N ASN A 296 5.15 11.00 34.93
CA ASN A 296 5.78 12.31 35.18
C ASN A 296 4.80 13.50 35.19
N SER A 297 3.48 13.27 35.07
CA SER A 297 2.46 14.34 34.96
C SER A 297 1.77 14.63 36.28
N ARG A 298 1.46 15.90 36.60
CA ARG A 298 0.67 16.28 37.78
C ARG A 298 -0.42 17.30 37.49
N ALA A 299 -1.60 17.09 38.06
CA ALA A 299 -2.73 18.01 38.06
C ALA A 299 -2.48 19.21 39.00
N PRO A 300 -3.23 20.32 38.88
CA PRO A 300 -3.16 21.46 39.79
C PRO A 300 -3.36 21.13 41.27
N ASP A 301 -4.11 20.06 41.57
CA ASP A 301 -4.38 19.58 42.93
C ASP A 301 -3.31 18.59 43.47
N GLY A 302 -2.27 18.31 42.67
CA GLY A 302 -1.14 17.46 43.05
C GLY A 302 -1.29 15.98 42.70
N THR A 303 -2.42 15.55 42.14
CA THR A 303 -2.63 14.17 41.64
C THR A 303 -1.89 13.90 40.34
N THR A 304 -1.61 12.63 40.00
CA THR A 304 -0.96 12.26 38.73
C THR A 304 -2.02 12.23 37.62
N LEU A 305 -1.81 12.95 36.50
CA LEU A 305 -2.79 12.96 35.42
C LEU A 305 -2.75 11.68 34.59
N THR A 306 -3.93 11.23 34.18
CA THR A 306 -4.13 10.27 33.08
C THR A 306 -4.35 11.02 31.76
N PRO A 307 -4.16 10.36 30.59
CA PRO A 307 -4.55 10.93 29.30
C PRO A 307 -6.01 11.42 29.27
N ARG A 308 -6.95 10.70 29.91
CA ARG A 308 -8.35 11.12 30.01
C ARG A 308 -8.50 12.45 30.75
N GLU A 309 -7.82 12.59 31.89
CA GLU A 309 -7.87 13.82 32.67
C GLU A 309 -7.19 14.98 31.93
N LEU A 310 -6.03 14.76 31.32
CA LEU A 310 -5.33 15.76 30.51
C LEU A 310 -6.22 16.30 29.38
N VAL A 311 -6.84 15.40 28.60
CA VAL A 311 -7.73 15.78 27.50
C VAL A 311 -8.98 16.50 28.01
N THR A 312 -9.54 16.05 29.14
CA THR A 312 -10.72 16.69 29.76
C THR A 312 -10.42 18.10 30.25
N LEU A 313 -9.29 18.28 30.94
CA LEU A 313 -8.83 19.59 31.42
C LEU A 313 -8.52 20.53 30.25
N ALA A 314 -7.81 20.04 29.22
CA ALA A 314 -7.51 20.80 28.02
C ALA A 314 -8.79 21.22 27.27
N ALA A 315 -9.77 20.33 27.12
CA ALA A 315 -11.06 20.62 26.51
C ALA A 315 -11.79 21.78 27.22
N GLY A 316 -11.72 21.81 28.55
CA GLY A 316 -12.36 22.83 29.39
C GLY A 316 -11.71 24.21 29.36
N ALA A 317 -10.50 24.36 28.81
CA ALA A 317 -9.85 25.67 28.69
C ALA A 317 -10.63 26.57 27.72
N THR A 318 -10.96 27.79 28.12
CA THR A 318 -11.67 28.78 27.30
C THR A 318 -10.75 29.83 26.69
N SER A 319 -9.49 29.88 27.12
CA SER A 319 -8.45 30.76 26.59
C SER A 319 -7.05 30.14 26.70
N LYS A 320 -6.11 30.64 25.89
CA LYS A 320 -4.69 30.23 25.95
C LYS A 320 -4.05 30.50 27.31
N ALA A 321 -4.40 31.63 27.95
CA ALA A 321 -3.96 31.94 29.30
C ALA A 321 -4.45 30.91 30.33
N GLN A 322 -5.68 30.42 30.17
CA GLN A 322 -6.22 29.37 31.03
C GLN A 322 -5.47 28.04 30.85
N CYS A 323 -4.96 27.72 29.65
CA CYS A 323 -4.10 26.55 29.47
C CYS A 323 -2.85 26.58 30.36
N LEU A 324 -2.18 27.74 30.44
CA LEU A 324 -1.01 27.93 31.30
C LEU A 324 -1.37 27.96 32.79
N GLN A 325 -2.61 28.29 33.15
CA GLN A 325 -3.10 28.19 34.53
C GLN A 325 -3.43 26.75 34.93
N ILE A 326 -4.05 25.99 34.03
CA ILE A 326 -4.37 24.57 34.21
C ILE A 326 -3.08 23.74 34.27
N PHE A 327 -2.07 24.10 33.47
CA PHE A 327 -0.77 23.44 33.43
C PHE A 327 0.33 24.48 33.72
N PRO A 328 0.60 24.80 35.00
CA PRO A 328 1.57 25.83 35.37
C PRO A 328 3.02 25.39 35.07
N ASP A 329 3.85 26.33 34.65
CA ASP A 329 5.25 26.07 34.21
C ASP A 329 6.07 25.28 35.24
N ASN A 330 5.87 25.56 36.54
CA ASN A 330 6.59 24.91 37.62
C ASN A 330 5.68 23.89 38.35
N PRO A 331 5.90 22.57 38.17
CA PRO A 331 4.98 21.54 38.69
C PRO A 331 4.98 21.35 40.22
N THR A 332 5.83 22.03 41.01
CA THR A 332 5.72 22.23 42.48
C THR A 332 6.86 23.16 42.96
N GLY A 333 6.65 23.93 44.02
CA GLY A 333 7.70 24.78 44.61
C GLY A 333 8.89 23.97 45.13
N ASN A 334 10.11 24.39 44.78
CA ASN A 334 11.41 23.98 45.32
C ASN A 334 11.76 22.47 45.35
N GLY A 335 12.50 22.02 44.34
CA GLY A 335 13.80 21.35 44.53
C GLY A 335 13.85 19.92 45.07
N GLY A 336 12.73 19.22 45.22
CA GLY A 336 12.72 17.80 45.62
C GLY A 336 12.60 16.85 44.45
N THR A 337 13.38 15.76 44.44
CA THR A 337 13.09 14.54 43.68
C THR A 337 11.73 14.02 44.12
N VAL A 338 10.73 14.13 43.24
CA VAL A 338 9.42 13.53 43.49
C VAL A 338 9.32 12.27 42.65
N ALA A 339 9.16 11.12 43.28
CA ALA A 339 9.10 9.80 42.64
C ALA A 339 10.35 9.39 41.82
N GLY A 340 11.55 9.78 42.26
CA GLY A 340 12.82 9.35 41.64
C GLY A 340 13.26 10.12 40.38
N GLN A 341 12.42 11.01 39.86
CA GLN A 341 12.69 11.71 38.58
C GLN A 341 13.40 13.05 38.73
N THR A 342 14.19 13.41 37.71
CA THR A 342 14.84 14.73 37.63
C THR A 342 13.84 15.86 37.36
N LEU A 343 14.11 17.05 37.90
CA LEU A 343 13.33 18.27 37.63
C LEU A 343 13.23 18.61 36.13
N ALA A 344 14.24 18.24 35.34
CA ALA A 344 14.25 18.44 33.89
C ALA A 344 13.19 17.58 33.18
N ASN A 345 13.00 16.32 33.60
CA ASN A 345 12.01 15.41 33.03
C ASN A 345 10.57 15.85 33.35
N GLN A 346 10.33 16.35 34.57
CA GLN A 346 9.03 16.90 34.96
C GLN A 346 8.67 18.17 34.18
N ARG A 347 9.64 19.08 33.99
CA ARG A 347 9.43 20.29 33.18
C ARG A 347 9.22 19.98 31.70
N ALA A 348 9.95 19.02 31.16
CA ALA A 348 9.74 18.55 29.78
C ALA A 348 8.31 18.01 29.59
N GLN A 349 7.82 17.20 30.54
CA GLN A 349 6.45 16.70 30.52
C GLN A 349 5.42 17.83 30.61
N ARG A 350 5.61 18.80 31.50
CA ARG A 350 4.71 19.96 31.64
C ARG A 350 4.59 20.78 30.35
N ILE A 351 5.71 20.99 29.65
CA ILE A 351 5.70 21.68 28.35
C ILE A 351 4.80 20.97 27.35
N LEU A 352 4.83 19.63 27.31
CA LEU A 352 3.98 18.84 26.40
C LEU A 352 2.49 18.92 26.75
N GLU A 353 2.14 19.01 28.04
CA GLU A 353 0.75 19.20 28.50
C GLU A 353 0.23 20.59 28.14
N GLN A 354 1.05 21.61 28.34
CA GLN A 354 0.75 22.99 27.92
C GLN A 354 0.57 23.05 26.40
N GLN A 355 1.48 22.47 25.62
CA GLN A 355 1.36 22.38 24.16
C GLN A 355 0.07 21.63 23.76
N THR A 356 -0.27 20.53 24.43
CA THR A 356 -1.52 19.79 24.21
C THR A 356 -2.73 20.72 24.33
N CYS A 357 -2.81 21.53 25.38
CA CYS A 357 -3.92 22.46 25.57
C CYS A 357 -3.93 23.59 24.53
N LEU A 358 -2.75 24.18 24.26
CA LEU A 358 -2.58 25.30 23.33
C LEU A 358 -2.84 24.91 21.87
N ASN A 359 -2.58 23.65 21.48
CA ASN A 359 -2.80 23.17 20.12
C ASN A 359 -4.23 23.40 19.59
N GLN A 360 -5.22 23.55 20.49
CA GLN A 360 -6.62 23.87 20.15
C GLN A 360 -6.80 25.19 19.39
N TRP A 361 -5.83 26.10 19.45
CA TRP A 361 -5.83 27.39 18.73
C TRP A 361 -4.93 27.42 17.50
N ASN A 362 -4.18 26.34 17.22
CA ASN A 362 -3.28 26.35 16.07
C ASN A 362 -4.04 26.27 14.75
N ASP A 363 -3.59 27.02 13.76
CA ASP A 363 -4.17 27.06 12.43
C ASP A 363 -3.77 25.84 11.61
N TYR A 364 -4.67 25.41 10.72
CA TYR A 364 -4.37 24.35 9.77
C TYR A 364 -3.44 24.84 8.66
N THR A 365 -2.32 24.13 8.50
CA THR A 365 -1.35 24.37 7.42
C THR A 365 -0.99 23.08 6.68
N PRO A 366 -0.52 23.17 5.42
CA PRO A 366 0.20 22.07 4.81
C PRO A 366 1.36 21.64 5.71
N SER A 367 1.62 20.34 5.82
CA SER A 367 2.76 19.85 6.61
C SER A 367 4.00 19.58 5.75
N LEU A 368 3.82 19.43 4.43
CA LEU A 368 4.88 19.28 3.43
C LEU A 368 4.27 19.44 2.03
N ILE A 369 4.89 20.16 1.10
CA ILE A 369 4.44 20.18 -0.30
C ILE A 369 5.44 19.40 -1.16
N ARG A 370 4.97 18.39 -1.89
CA ARG A 370 5.79 17.60 -2.81
C ARG A 370 5.08 17.33 -4.11
N ASN A 371 5.85 17.45 -5.17
CA ASN A 371 5.44 17.11 -6.53
C ASN A 371 6.18 15.83 -6.94
N PHE A 372 5.49 14.91 -7.59
CA PHE A 372 6.04 13.63 -8.04
C PHE A 372 5.82 13.44 -9.52
N MET A 373 6.86 13.03 -10.23
CA MET A 373 6.80 12.54 -11.59
C MET A 373 7.45 11.17 -11.62
N ASN A 374 6.63 10.14 -11.80
CA ASN A 374 7.07 8.76 -11.89
C ASN A 374 6.93 8.30 -13.34
N GLU A 375 8.03 7.86 -13.93
CA GLU A 375 8.02 7.14 -15.20
C GLU A 375 8.40 5.69 -14.96
N GLN A 376 7.60 4.77 -15.50
CA GLN A 376 7.90 3.34 -15.41
C GLN A 376 7.85 2.70 -16.80
N ASN A 377 9.00 2.19 -17.23
CA ASN A 377 9.15 1.38 -18.43
C ASN A 377 9.08 -0.11 -18.04
N ASP A 378 7.95 -0.73 -18.35
CA ASP A 378 7.63 -2.13 -18.04
C ASP A 378 7.73 -2.96 -19.33
N THR A 379 8.66 -3.92 -19.35
CA THR A 379 8.86 -4.86 -20.45
C THR A 379 8.52 -6.26 -19.98
N ARG A 380 7.56 -6.89 -20.66
CA ARG A 380 7.04 -8.20 -20.30
C ARG A 380 7.17 -9.14 -21.48
N TYR A 381 7.63 -10.36 -21.23
CA TYR A 381 7.49 -11.43 -22.19
C TYR A 381 7.14 -12.74 -21.49
N SER A 382 6.34 -13.56 -22.16
CA SER A 382 5.94 -14.86 -21.66
C SER A 382 5.83 -15.87 -22.80
N ILE A 383 6.15 -17.12 -22.49
CA ILE A 383 5.88 -18.27 -23.35
C ILE A 383 5.11 -19.29 -22.51
N ASP A 384 3.98 -19.74 -23.03
CA ASP A 384 3.16 -20.79 -22.43
C ASP A 384 2.99 -21.93 -23.44
N ALA A 385 3.11 -23.16 -22.97
CA ALA A 385 2.86 -24.35 -23.77
C ALA A 385 2.08 -25.37 -22.95
N ARG A 386 1.06 -25.97 -23.57
CA ARG A 386 0.27 -27.05 -22.98
C ARG A 386 0.06 -28.17 -24.00
N LEU A 387 0.21 -29.38 -23.49
CA LEU A 387 0.06 -30.64 -24.19
C LEU A 387 -1.04 -31.43 -23.47
N ASP A 388 -2.05 -31.88 -24.19
CA ASP A 388 -3.13 -32.72 -23.67
C ASP A 388 -3.21 -33.98 -24.55
N TYR A 389 -3.05 -35.16 -23.97
CA TYR A 389 -3.12 -36.43 -24.68
C TYR A 389 -4.24 -37.31 -24.14
N ARG A 390 -5.23 -37.59 -25.00
CA ARG A 390 -6.32 -38.53 -24.75
C ARG A 390 -5.80 -39.95 -24.94
N LEU A 391 -5.37 -40.57 -23.84
CA LEU A 391 -4.80 -41.92 -23.82
C LEU A 391 -5.87 -42.99 -24.12
N THR A 392 -7.09 -42.79 -23.60
CA THR A 392 -8.31 -43.54 -23.92
C THR A 392 -9.48 -42.56 -24.00
N ASP A 393 -10.66 -43.01 -24.45
CA ASP A 393 -11.84 -42.13 -24.53
C ASP A 393 -12.21 -41.49 -23.18
N ASN A 394 -11.84 -42.15 -22.08
CA ASN A 394 -12.17 -41.72 -20.72
C ASN A 394 -10.95 -41.20 -19.94
N LEU A 395 -9.72 -41.21 -20.49
CA LEU A 395 -8.50 -40.80 -19.78
C LEU A 395 -7.70 -39.80 -20.60
N THR A 396 -7.54 -38.59 -20.07
CA THR A 396 -6.68 -37.55 -20.64
C THR A 396 -5.54 -37.26 -19.68
N ILE A 397 -4.31 -37.23 -20.17
CA ILE A 397 -3.15 -36.73 -19.43
C ILE A 397 -2.74 -35.39 -20.00
N PHE A 398 -2.19 -34.50 -19.17
CA PHE A 398 -1.73 -33.20 -19.63
C PHE A 398 -0.43 -32.79 -18.96
N ALA A 399 0.32 -31.94 -19.67
CA ALA A 399 1.50 -31.25 -19.17
C ALA A 399 1.47 -29.80 -19.67
N LYS A 400 1.78 -28.87 -18.77
CA LYS A 400 1.78 -27.43 -19.03
C LYS A 400 3.04 -26.79 -18.45
N GLY A 401 3.63 -25.87 -19.19
CA GLY A 401 4.76 -25.08 -18.75
C GLY A 401 4.62 -23.61 -19.17
N THR A 402 4.94 -22.70 -18.26
CA THR A 402 4.98 -21.26 -18.54
C THR A 402 6.31 -20.69 -18.06
N ILE A 403 6.93 -19.85 -18.87
CA ILE A 403 8.08 -19.03 -18.48
C ILE A 403 7.71 -17.59 -18.78
N ALA A 404 7.80 -16.74 -17.77
CA ALA A 404 7.55 -15.32 -17.89
C ALA A 404 8.70 -14.52 -17.28
N ASN A 405 8.99 -13.38 -17.88
CA ASN A 405 9.92 -12.41 -17.34
C ASN A 405 9.30 -11.01 -17.48
N ARG A 406 9.47 -10.23 -16.41
CA ARG A 406 9.06 -8.85 -16.33
C ARG A 406 10.22 -8.01 -15.82
N LYS A 407 10.70 -7.12 -16.67
CA LYS A 407 11.72 -6.13 -16.33
C LYS A 407 11.07 -4.76 -16.22
N VAL A 408 11.22 -4.13 -15.07
CA VAL A 408 10.71 -2.79 -14.77
C VAL A 408 11.89 -1.88 -14.52
N HIS A 409 11.92 -0.76 -15.23
CA HIS A 409 12.78 0.38 -14.93
C HIS A 409 11.87 1.54 -14.53
N ASP A 410 12.00 1.98 -13.29
CA ASP A 410 11.10 2.91 -12.65
C ASP A 410 11.89 4.10 -12.12
N GLN A 411 11.57 5.28 -12.62
CA GLN A 411 12.22 6.52 -12.26
C GLN A 411 11.21 7.40 -11.53
N ASN A 412 11.39 7.54 -10.23
CA ASN A 412 10.61 8.42 -9.37
C ASN A 412 11.40 9.71 -9.13
N ARG A 413 10.88 10.83 -9.64
CA ARG A 413 11.43 12.16 -9.38
C ARG A 413 10.47 12.90 -8.46
N SER A 414 10.94 13.30 -7.29
CA SER A 414 10.20 14.17 -6.39
C SER A 414 10.84 15.54 -6.29
N ARG A 415 10.02 16.58 -6.27
CA ARG A 415 10.41 17.97 -6.11
C ARG A 415 9.72 18.53 -4.89
N ASN A 416 10.51 18.94 -3.90
CA ASN A 416 10.08 19.77 -2.79
C ASN A 416 10.42 21.23 -3.12
N PRO A 417 9.44 22.05 -3.55
CA PRO A 417 9.69 23.41 -3.98
C PRO A 417 10.06 24.37 -2.84
N VAL A 418 9.67 24.10 -1.60
CA VAL A 418 9.79 25.05 -0.48
C VAL A 418 10.20 24.37 0.81
N SER A 419 10.78 25.14 1.73
CA SER A 419 11.10 24.68 3.08
C SER A 419 10.05 25.24 4.04
N LEU A 420 9.01 24.46 4.31
CA LEU A 420 7.90 24.88 5.17
C LEU A 420 8.36 25.05 6.63
N PHE A 421 8.12 26.25 7.16
CA PHE A 421 8.27 26.60 8.58
C PHE A 421 9.61 26.16 9.17
N ASN A 422 10.72 26.70 8.67
CA ASN A 422 12.05 26.58 9.27
C ASN A 422 12.03 27.17 10.70
N GLN A 423 11.52 26.38 11.64
CA GLN A 423 11.20 26.79 13.00
C GLN A 423 12.44 26.70 13.86
N ASN A 424 12.78 27.80 14.53
CA ASN A 424 13.81 27.87 15.55
C ASN A 424 15.11 27.20 15.10
N LEU A 425 15.55 27.47 13.85
CA LEU A 425 16.82 26.94 13.36
C LEU A 425 17.97 27.54 14.17
N ASN A 426 18.98 26.72 14.49
CA ASN A 426 20.12 27.17 15.29
C ASN A 426 20.79 28.41 14.65
N GLY A 427 21.12 29.42 15.45
CA GLY A 427 21.67 30.70 14.99
C GLY A 427 20.64 31.73 14.52
N THR A 428 19.37 31.34 14.30
CA THR A 428 18.29 32.26 13.87
C THR A 428 17.51 32.89 15.03
N PHE A 429 17.67 32.36 16.24
CA PHE A 429 17.00 32.86 17.45
C PHE A 429 17.97 33.02 18.61
N VAL A 430 17.60 33.88 19.57
CA VAL A 430 18.23 33.96 20.89
C VAL A 430 17.16 33.89 21.97
N ASN A 431 17.44 33.13 23.02
CA ASN A 431 16.56 33.05 24.19
C ASN A 431 17.02 34.08 25.23
N SER A 432 16.09 34.59 26.04
CA SER A 432 16.45 35.40 27.21
C SER A 432 17.37 34.62 28.14
N THR A 433 18.27 35.33 28.83
CA THR A 433 19.21 34.74 29.81
C THR A 433 18.62 34.69 31.23
N SER A 434 17.49 35.36 31.44
CA SER A 434 16.74 35.42 32.70
C SER A 434 15.23 35.45 32.40
N GLY A 435 14.41 35.15 33.41
CA GLY A 435 12.96 34.99 33.29
C GLY A 435 12.52 33.51 33.30
N TYR A 436 11.27 33.26 33.69
CA TYR A 436 10.66 31.93 33.63
C TYR A 436 9.15 32.08 33.37
N PRO A 437 8.63 31.64 32.22
CA PRO A 437 9.35 31.08 31.06
C PRO A 437 10.40 32.02 30.44
N LEU A 438 11.34 31.45 29.69
CA LEU A 438 12.23 32.24 28.84
C LEU A 438 11.46 32.80 27.64
N THR A 439 11.91 33.90 27.08
CA THR A 439 11.34 34.47 25.85
C THR A 439 12.33 34.38 24.72
N ARG A 440 11.86 34.03 23.52
CA ARG A 440 12.65 33.97 22.31
C ARG A 440 12.54 35.27 21.52
N SER A 441 13.64 35.68 20.90
CA SER A 441 13.70 36.76 19.92
C SER A 441 14.51 36.33 18.70
N VAL A 442 14.34 37.04 17.58
CA VAL A 442 15.14 36.80 16.38
C VAL A 442 16.60 37.15 16.69
N SER A 443 17.51 36.25 16.36
CA SER A 443 18.94 36.46 16.56
C SER A 443 19.41 37.67 15.74
N PRO A 444 20.24 38.58 16.30
CA PRO A 444 20.87 39.65 15.53
C PRO A 444 21.74 39.14 14.36
N ASN A 445 22.16 37.86 14.42
CA ASN A 445 22.95 37.20 13.38
C ASN A 445 22.10 36.29 12.49
N ALA A 446 20.78 36.27 12.67
CA ALA A 446 19.90 35.54 11.78
C ALA A 446 20.05 36.09 10.35
N PRO A 447 20.06 35.22 9.32
CA PRO A 447 19.86 35.68 7.96
C PRO A 447 18.58 36.52 7.87
N ALA A 448 18.53 37.48 6.94
CA ALA A 448 17.31 38.24 6.70
C ALA A 448 16.15 37.29 6.37
N GLY A 449 14.95 37.59 6.88
CA GLY A 449 13.74 36.81 6.59
C GLY A 449 13.27 35.86 7.71
N TYR A 450 13.91 35.83 8.88
CA TYR A 450 13.34 35.18 10.07
C TYR A 450 12.54 36.17 10.93
N TYR A 451 11.39 35.73 11.41
CA TYR A 451 10.45 36.57 12.17
C TYR A 451 9.92 35.84 13.40
N LEU A 452 9.60 36.59 14.46
CA LEU A 452 9.04 36.08 15.69
C LEU A 452 7.50 35.98 15.58
N TYR A 453 6.95 34.82 15.89
CA TYR A 453 5.53 34.50 15.94
C TYR A 453 5.13 34.00 17.32
N ASP A 454 3.87 34.28 17.67
CA ASP A 454 3.24 33.90 18.94
C ASP A 454 4.20 34.07 20.15
N PRO A 455 4.67 35.30 20.41
CA PRO A 455 5.65 35.56 21.48
C PRO A 455 5.09 35.29 22.88
N ALA A 456 3.77 35.17 23.03
CA ALA A 456 3.09 34.99 24.31
C ALA A 456 2.74 33.52 24.60
N TYR A 457 2.43 32.71 23.59
CA TYR A 457 1.97 31.33 23.76
C TYR A 457 2.74 30.29 22.93
N GLY A 458 3.66 30.73 22.07
CA GLY A 458 4.44 29.88 21.17
C GLY A 458 5.45 29.02 21.92
N LEU A 459 5.00 27.89 22.46
CA LEU A 459 5.73 27.17 23.50
C LEU A 459 6.74 26.16 22.93
N ASN A 460 7.98 26.25 23.41
CA ASN A 460 9.10 25.37 23.08
C ASN A 460 9.87 24.97 24.34
N ALA A 461 10.77 23.99 24.21
CA ALA A 461 11.73 23.62 25.25
C ALA A 461 13.14 24.12 24.89
N ALA A 462 13.90 24.62 25.88
CA ALA A 462 15.34 24.83 25.75
C ALA A 462 16.07 24.26 26.97
N SER A 463 17.14 23.51 26.69
CA SER A 463 18.07 23.05 27.71
C SER A 463 19.13 24.13 27.96
N THR A 464 19.26 24.60 29.20
CA THR A 464 20.29 25.56 29.62
C THR A 464 21.25 24.91 30.60
N GLY A 465 22.58 25.06 30.40
CA GLY A 465 23.62 24.53 31.28
C GLY A 465 24.76 23.82 30.51
N SER A 466 25.80 23.38 31.24
CA SER A 466 26.91 22.56 30.71
C SER A 466 27.17 21.37 31.63
N GLY A 467 27.36 20.17 31.08
CA GLY A 467 27.61 18.97 31.89
C GLY A 467 26.38 18.54 32.70
N SER A 468 26.55 18.16 33.96
CA SER A 468 25.50 17.58 34.84
C SER A 468 24.50 18.59 35.44
N SER A 469 24.31 19.75 34.83
CA SER A 469 23.38 20.80 35.30
C SER A 469 22.46 21.31 34.18
N LEU A 470 22.13 20.46 33.21
CA LEU A 470 21.16 20.78 32.17
C LEU A 470 19.76 20.92 32.78
N VAL A 471 19.17 22.10 32.66
CA VAL A 471 17.79 22.39 33.08
C VAL A 471 16.95 22.63 31.83
N THR A 472 15.85 21.90 31.69
CA THR A 472 14.84 22.15 30.64
C THR A 472 13.93 23.28 31.08
N ASN A 473 13.93 24.40 30.35
CA ASN A 473 13.07 25.55 30.59
C ASN A 473 12.05 25.73 29.45
N PRO A 474 10.80 26.11 29.77
CA PRO A 474 9.84 26.55 28.77
C PRO A 474 10.34 27.85 28.13
N VAL A 475 10.17 27.95 26.81
CA VAL A 475 10.53 29.12 26.01
C VAL A 475 9.33 29.54 25.17
N LEU A 476 8.92 30.80 25.31
CA LEU A 476 7.83 31.40 24.52
C LEU A 476 8.37 32.08 23.26
N GLY A 477 7.64 31.95 22.16
CA GLY A 477 7.97 32.51 20.85
C GLY A 477 8.54 31.49 19.87
N ASN A 478 8.04 31.56 18.64
CA ASN A 478 8.50 30.77 17.50
C ASN A 478 9.19 31.67 16.49
N VAL A 479 10.47 31.42 16.19
CA VAL A 479 11.16 32.12 15.10
C VAL A 479 11.02 31.30 13.82
N LEU A 480 10.33 31.84 12.82
CA LEU A 480 9.98 31.14 11.57
C LEU A 480 10.46 31.94 10.35
N ASN A 481 10.64 31.27 9.22
CA ASN A 481 10.91 31.88 7.91
C ASN A 481 9.61 32.28 7.17
N VAL A 482 8.60 32.78 7.87
CA VAL A 482 7.31 33.20 7.30
C VAL A 482 7.20 34.71 7.39
N VAL A 483 6.73 35.43 6.37
CA VAL A 483 6.55 36.89 6.40
C VAL A 483 5.24 37.26 7.11
N PRO A 484 5.23 37.99 8.25
CA PRO A 484 4.03 38.17 9.07
C PRO A 484 2.82 38.78 8.34
N GLY A 485 3.05 39.82 7.52
CA GLY A 485 1.98 40.50 6.77
C GLY A 485 1.47 39.75 5.54
N SER A 486 2.01 38.58 5.23
CA SER A 486 1.63 37.79 4.04
C SER A 486 0.62 36.69 4.33
N ILE A 487 0.38 36.37 5.60
CA ILE A 487 -0.43 35.24 5.99
C ILE A 487 -1.91 35.61 5.89
N LYS A 488 -2.70 34.75 5.25
CA LYS A 488 -4.17 34.83 5.27
C LYS A 488 -4.73 33.58 5.91
N VAL A 489 -5.57 33.78 6.91
CA VAL A 489 -6.32 32.72 7.61
C VAL A 489 -7.80 32.94 7.35
N ASP A 490 -8.52 31.87 7.00
CA ASP A 490 -9.97 31.93 6.82
C ASP A 490 -10.74 31.82 8.15
N GLY A 491 -12.06 32.04 8.11
CA GLY A 491 -12.89 31.98 9.32
C GLY A 491 -13.05 30.58 9.94
N ALA A 492 -12.43 29.55 9.37
CA ALA A 492 -12.36 28.20 9.90
C ALA A 492 -10.92 27.82 10.33
N HIS A 493 -10.06 28.82 10.57
CA HIS A 493 -8.67 28.68 11.02
C HIS A 493 -7.80 27.86 10.08
N ASN A 494 -7.96 28.07 8.77
CA ASN A 494 -7.07 27.52 7.76
C ASN A 494 -6.19 28.60 7.18
N VAL A 495 -4.89 28.38 7.15
CA VAL A 495 -4.02 29.23 6.35
C VAL A 495 -4.31 28.96 4.87
N THR A 496 -4.63 30.02 4.12
CA THR A 496 -4.93 29.98 2.67
C THR A 496 -3.89 30.70 1.83
N GLU A 497 -3.02 31.52 2.43
CA GLU A 497 -1.92 32.21 1.77
C GLU A 497 -0.79 32.49 2.75
N MET A 498 0.47 32.40 2.31
CA MET A 498 1.65 32.82 3.10
C MET A 498 2.87 33.01 2.19
N THR A 499 3.78 33.91 2.55
CA THR A 499 5.11 34.04 1.94
C THR A 499 6.17 33.46 2.86
N LEU A 500 6.94 32.50 2.35
CA LEU A 500 8.11 31.92 3.00
C LEU A 500 9.38 32.60 2.50
N THR A 501 10.38 32.75 3.36
CA THR A 501 11.72 33.24 3.01
C THR A 501 12.75 32.12 3.12
N ASN A 502 13.97 32.35 2.64
CA ASN A 502 15.09 31.40 2.78
C ASN A 502 14.74 29.98 2.29
N ASN A 503 13.92 29.88 1.23
CA ASN A 503 13.53 28.59 0.67
C ASN A 503 14.68 27.96 -0.11
N SER A 504 14.64 26.64 -0.12
CA SER A 504 15.43 25.81 -1.02
C SER A 504 14.51 24.90 -1.79
N VAL A 505 14.93 24.55 -3.01
CA VAL A 505 14.32 23.45 -3.76
C VAL A 505 15.13 22.19 -3.50
N GLY A 506 14.44 21.10 -3.18
CA GLY A 506 15.02 19.76 -3.15
C GLY A 506 14.47 18.91 -4.28
N ILE A 507 15.35 18.32 -5.08
CA ILE A 507 14.99 17.33 -6.12
C ILE A 507 15.63 16.01 -5.72
N ASP A 508 14.80 15.06 -5.32
CA ASP A 508 15.19 13.69 -4.98
C ASP A 508 14.74 12.77 -6.10
N GLN A 509 15.64 11.92 -6.56
CA GLN A 509 15.39 10.98 -7.64
C GLN A 509 15.79 9.58 -7.21
N ILE A 510 14.89 8.63 -7.49
CA ILE A 510 15.08 7.21 -7.25
C ILE A 510 14.89 6.49 -8.57
N GLU A 511 15.90 5.75 -8.99
CA GLU A 511 15.91 4.87 -10.16
C GLU A 511 15.91 3.42 -9.68
N ASN A 512 14.81 2.70 -9.91
CA ASN A 512 14.64 1.32 -9.49
C ASN A 512 14.68 0.41 -10.71
N THR A 513 15.51 -0.63 -10.66
CA THR A 513 15.48 -1.73 -11.64
C THR A 513 15.01 -3.00 -10.97
N ILE A 514 13.89 -3.55 -11.44
CA ILE A 514 13.28 -4.78 -10.93
C ILE A 514 13.25 -5.81 -12.06
N ASP A 515 13.82 -6.98 -11.82
CA ASP A 515 13.81 -8.14 -12.75
C ASP A 515 13.10 -9.30 -12.05
N THR A 516 11.92 -9.68 -12.55
CA THR A 516 11.09 -10.76 -12.01
C THR A 516 10.95 -11.88 -13.03
N LYS A 517 11.42 -13.07 -12.64
CA LYS A 517 11.36 -14.28 -13.47
C LYS A 517 10.45 -15.30 -12.81
N THR A 518 9.41 -15.72 -13.53
CA THR A 518 8.39 -16.66 -13.06
C THR A 518 8.41 -17.91 -13.94
N LYS A 519 8.41 -19.09 -13.30
CA LYS A 519 8.33 -20.40 -13.96
C LYS A 519 7.16 -21.18 -13.35
N TYR A 520 6.33 -21.73 -14.22
CA TYR A 520 5.20 -22.58 -13.88
C TYR A 520 5.36 -23.93 -14.58
N ALA A 521 5.13 -25.02 -13.86
CA ALA A 521 5.04 -26.35 -14.42
C ALA A 521 3.88 -27.09 -13.75
N GLN A 522 3.04 -27.74 -14.55
CA GLN A 522 1.93 -28.55 -14.06
C GLN A 522 1.79 -29.80 -14.93
N ALA A 523 1.45 -30.92 -14.32
CA ALA A 523 1.08 -32.13 -15.04
C ALA A 523 -0.04 -32.84 -14.29
N GLY A 524 -0.88 -33.56 -15.01
CA GLY A 524 -2.01 -34.25 -14.42
C GLY A 524 -2.67 -35.27 -15.33
N ALA A 525 -3.67 -35.92 -14.78
CA ALA A 525 -4.54 -36.89 -15.43
C ALA A 525 -5.98 -36.63 -15.00
N GLU A 526 -6.87 -36.67 -15.97
CA GLU A 526 -8.31 -36.56 -15.81
C GLU A 526 -8.94 -37.84 -16.34
N TYR A 527 -9.63 -38.58 -15.47
CA TYR A 527 -10.47 -39.71 -15.84
C TYR A 527 -11.95 -39.32 -15.76
N ARG A 528 -12.71 -39.64 -16.79
CA ARG A 528 -14.15 -39.38 -16.92
C ARG A 528 -14.82 -40.66 -17.42
N GLY A 529 -15.16 -41.56 -16.50
CA GLY A 529 -15.97 -42.74 -16.81
C GLY A 529 -17.45 -42.52 -16.54
N ASP A 530 -18.26 -43.55 -16.79
CA ASP A 530 -19.72 -43.49 -16.63
C ASP A 530 -20.14 -43.20 -15.19
N ARG A 531 -19.53 -43.89 -14.23
CA ARG A 531 -19.80 -43.71 -12.79
C ARG A 531 -18.67 -43.06 -12.00
N LEU A 532 -17.45 -43.04 -12.53
CA LEU A 532 -16.24 -42.66 -11.80
C LEU A 532 -15.52 -41.50 -12.48
N GLU A 533 -15.24 -40.44 -11.73
CA GLU A 533 -14.46 -39.29 -12.16
C GLU A 533 -13.22 -39.16 -11.25
N ILE A 534 -12.04 -38.99 -11.84
CA ILE A 534 -10.79 -38.77 -11.10
C ILE A 534 -10.10 -37.55 -11.68
N ASP A 535 -9.68 -36.63 -10.82
CA ASP A 535 -8.76 -35.54 -11.17
C ASP A 535 -7.51 -35.65 -10.30
N LEU A 536 -6.36 -35.85 -10.94
CA LEU A 536 -5.07 -35.87 -10.28
C LEU A 536 -4.15 -34.88 -10.98
N TRP A 537 -3.58 -33.94 -10.25
CA TRP A 537 -2.54 -33.09 -10.81
C TRP A 537 -1.54 -32.65 -9.76
N GLY A 538 -0.32 -32.39 -10.22
CA GLY A 538 0.76 -31.81 -9.45
C GLY A 538 1.32 -30.61 -10.18
N GLY A 539 1.81 -29.63 -9.43
CA GLY A 539 2.46 -28.47 -10.02
C GLY A 539 3.50 -27.84 -9.11
N TYR A 540 4.36 -27.08 -9.77
CA TYR A 540 5.49 -26.38 -9.20
C TYR A 540 5.57 -24.99 -9.79
N THR A 541 5.69 -23.99 -8.91
CA THR A 541 5.93 -22.61 -9.30
C THR A 541 7.18 -22.09 -8.61
N LYS A 542 7.97 -21.32 -9.34
CA LYS A 542 9.13 -20.58 -8.81
C LYS A 542 9.13 -19.17 -9.35
N ALA A 543 9.25 -18.19 -8.46
CA ALA A 543 9.46 -16.80 -8.80
C ALA A 543 10.76 -16.31 -8.14
N THR A 544 11.57 -15.59 -8.90
CA THR A 544 12.77 -14.90 -8.40
C THR A 544 12.71 -13.45 -8.81
N THR A 545 12.87 -12.54 -7.84
CA THR A 545 12.86 -11.10 -8.09
C THR A 545 14.14 -10.49 -7.52
N SER A 546 14.86 -9.75 -8.34
CA SER A 546 15.96 -8.88 -7.90
C SER A 546 15.58 -7.43 -8.08
N ARG A 547 15.92 -6.59 -7.11
CA ARG A 547 15.68 -5.15 -7.14
C ARG A 547 16.95 -4.39 -6.75
N ALA A 548 17.26 -3.35 -7.51
CA ALA A 548 18.34 -2.41 -7.20
C ALA A 548 17.82 -0.98 -7.31
N ASP A 549 17.97 -0.22 -6.24
CA ASP A 549 17.50 1.17 -6.15
C ASP A 549 18.72 2.09 -6.09
N MET A 550 18.86 2.98 -7.07
CA MET A 550 19.82 4.08 -7.07
C MET A 550 19.09 5.36 -6.72
N ARG A 551 19.51 6.03 -5.64
CA ARG A 551 18.90 7.26 -5.16
C ARG A 551 19.93 8.36 -5.11
N THR A 552 19.57 9.54 -5.60
CA THR A 552 20.36 10.76 -5.47
C THR A 552 19.45 11.93 -5.15
N ALA A 553 19.98 12.95 -4.47
CA ALA A 553 19.25 14.18 -4.22
C ALA A 553 20.14 15.40 -4.41
N ARG A 554 19.58 16.45 -4.99
CA ARG A 554 20.22 17.77 -5.12
C ARG A 554 19.31 18.87 -4.61
N SER A 555 19.92 19.92 -4.09
CA SER A 555 19.20 21.07 -3.55
C SER A 555 20.01 22.35 -3.65
N TYR A 556 19.34 23.48 -3.79
CA TYR A 556 19.94 24.80 -3.66
C TYR A 556 18.95 25.82 -3.08
N ALA A 557 19.47 26.91 -2.50
CA ALA A 557 18.66 27.98 -1.93
C ALA A 557 18.37 29.08 -2.96
N TYR A 558 17.14 29.60 -3.00
CA TYR A 558 16.69 30.57 -4.01
C TYR A 558 15.94 31.80 -3.47
N GLY A 559 15.64 31.84 -2.17
CA GLY A 559 15.01 33.01 -1.51
C GLY A 559 13.52 32.85 -1.24
N ASP A 560 12.72 33.86 -1.56
CA ASP A 560 11.33 33.96 -1.12
C ASP A 560 10.37 33.23 -2.07
N ALA A 561 9.32 32.61 -1.52
CA ALA A 561 8.25 31.96 -2.29
C ALA A 561 6.89 32.24 -1.64
N THR A 562 5.88 32.59 -2.45
CA THR A 562 4.51 32.81 -1.94
C THR A 562 3.63 31.63 -2.28
N LEU A 563 2.96 31.09 -1.27
CA LEU A 563 2.01 29.99 -1.37
C LEU A 563 0.59 30.53 -1.34
N THR A 564 -0.27 30.03 -2.23
CA THR A 564 -1.69 30.44 -2.29
C THR A 564 -2.58 29.24 -2.59
N LEU A 565 -3.61 29.04 -1.76
CA LEU A 565 -4.64 28.02 -1.97
C LEU A 565 -5.52 28.41 -3.17
N GLN A 566 -5.70 27.45 -4.08
CA GLN A 566 -6.55 27.58 -5.25
C GLN A 566 -7.97 27.07 -4.96
N PRO A 567 -9.00 27.52 -5.71
CA PRO A 567 -10.40 27.06 -5.53
C PRO A 567 -10.63 25.55 -5.75
N ASN A 568 -9.67 24.85 -6.36
CA ASN A 568 -9.71 23.40 -6.54
C ASN A 568 -9.04 22.62 -5.38
N GLY A 569 -8.63 23.31 -4.31
CA GLY A 569 -8.00 22.72 -3.12
C GLY A 569 -6.49 22.45 -3.26
N LEU A 570 -5.86 22.84 -4.37
CA LEU A 570 -4.41 22.71 -4.60
C LEU A 570 -3.66 23.97 -4.18
N TRP A 571 -2.36 23.84 -3.86
CA TRP A 571 -1.50 24.97 -3.51
C TRP A 571 -0.66 25.42 -4.69
N ASP A 572 -0.76 26.71 -5.02
CA ASP A 572 0.14 27.39 -5.95
C ASP A 572 1.39 27.91 -5.23
N ILE A 573 2.50 28.00 -5.95
CA ILE A 573 3.79 28.47 -5.41
C ILE A 573 4.42 29.43 -6.41
N ALA A 574 4.33 30.73 -6.09
CA ALA A 574 5.01 31.78 -6.83
C ALA A 574 6.49 31.82 -6.42
N LEU A 575 7.36 31.40 -7.36
CA LEU A 575 8.82 31.40 -7.23
C LEU A 575 9.41 32.73 -7.74
N PRO A 576 10.56 33.17 -7.22
CA PRO A 576 11.18 34.42 -7.65
C PRO A 576 11.79 34.28 -9.04
N SER A 577 11.99 35.40 -9.75
CA SER A 577 12.54 35.39 -11.12
C SER A 577 13.98 34.85 -11.21
N THR A 578 14.69 34.79 -10.08
CA THR A 578 16.04 34.20 -9.96
C THR A 578 16.03 32.68 -9.84
N TYR A 579 14.86 32.07 -9.67
CA TYR A 579 14.71 30.62 -9.59
C TYR A 579 15.00 29.98 -10.95
N ASP A 580 16.04 29.13 -11.00
CA ASP A 580 16.37 28.33 -12.18
C ASP A 580 16.99 26.99 -11.77
N GLU A 581 16.18 25.93 -11.80
CA GLU A 581 16.62 24.56 -11.51
C GLU A 581 17.35 23.88 -12.68
N THR A 582 17.46 24.56 -13.83
CA THR A 582 18.18 24.06 -15.01
C THR A 582 19.63 24.52 -15.08
N ASN A 583 20.00 25.52 -14.29
CA ASN A 583 21.37 26.03 -14.20
C ASN A 583 22.22 25.22 -13.21
N PRO A 584 23.24 24.46 -13.66
CA PRO A 584 24.11 23.68 -12.78
C PRO A 584 24.80 24.50 -11.69
N SER A 585 25.11 25.78 -11.96
CA SER A 585 25.84 26.64 -11.02
C SER A 585 25.05 26.91 -9.73
N ASN A 586 23.72 26.85 -9.79
CA ASN A 586 22.88 27.01 -8.60
C ASN A 586 23.09 25.88 -7.59
N PHE A 587 23.43 24.66 -8.05
CA PHE A 587 23.72 23.52 -7.18
C PHE A 587 25.17 23.49 -6.67
N VAL A 588 26.02 24.45 -7.07
CA VAL A 588 27.42 24.57 -6.62
C VAL A 588 27.62 25.79 -5.72
N GLN A 589 26.56 26.19 -5.00
CA GLN A 589 26.62 27.25 -4.01
C GLN A 589 27.52 26.82 -2.83
N LEU A 590 28.67 27.49 -2.69
CA LEU A 590 29.60 27.26 -1.60
C LEU A 590 29.13 27.99 -0.34
N ASN A 591 29.02 27.23 0.75
CA ASN A 591 28.62 27.76 2.04
C ASN A 591 29.82 27.89 2.98
N PRO A 592 29.91 28.97 3.76
CA PRO A 592 30.86 29.04 4.86
C PRO A 592 30.49 28.02 5.95
N PRO A 593 31.48 27.50 6.69
CA PRO A 593 31.21 26.64 7.83
C PRO A 593 30.43 27.39 8.92
N ALA A 594 29.48 26.72 9.58
CA ALA A 594 28.70 27.27 10.68
C ALA A 594 29.28 26.87 12.05
N CYS A 595 29.02 27.67 13.08
CA CYS A 595 29.44 27.37 14.45
C CYS A 595 28.59 26.23 15.05
N VAL A 596 29.23 25.16 15.56
CA VAL A 596 28.53 23.96 16.09
C VAL A 596 27.67 24.27 17.33
N ALA A 597 28.01 25.31 18.11
CA ALA A 597 27.32 25.67 19.35
C ALA A 597 26.57 27.03 19.30
N GLY A 598 26.22 27.53 18.11
CA GLY A 598 25.43 28.77 17.99
C GLY A 598 26.17 30.06 18.38
N GLY A 599 27.51 30.07 18.30
CA GLY A 599 28.35 31.24 18.61
C GLY A 599 28.23 32.37 17.58
N THR A 600 28.58 33.58 18.00
CA THR A 600 28.36 34.83 17.23
C THR A 600 29.59 35.32 16.44
N ASN A 601 30.77 34.72 16.62
CA ASN A 601 32.01 35.14 15.97
C ASN A 601 32.67 33.99 15.16
N PRO A 602 32.59 34.02 13.81
CA PRO A 602 33.19 33.02 12.93
C PRO A 602 34.71 32.86 13.08
N ALA A 603 35.42 33.86 13.58
CA ALA A 603 36.87 33.79 13.74
C ALA A 603 37.32 32.90 14.92
N THR A 604 36.47 32.77 15.94
CA THR A 604 36.80 32.11 17.21
C THR A 604 35.87 30.96 17.58
N CYS A 605 34.76 30.78 16.85
CA CYS A 605 33.84 29.70 17.11
C CYS A 605 34.30 28.37 16.48
N ILE A 606 33.97 27.28 17.16
CA ILE A 606 34.29 25.91 16.73
C ILE A 606 33.34 25.52 15.59
N GLY A 607 33.93 25.17 14.43
CA GLY A 607 33.20 24.69 13.24
C GLY A 607 33.16 23.16 13.14
N GLN A 608 34.13 22.47 13.76
CA GLN A 608 34.15 21.02 13.93
C GLN A 608 34.74 20.68 15.29
N GLN A 609 34.07 19.86 16.10
CA GLN A 609 34.60 19.40 17.37
C GLN A 609 35.60 18.25 17.19
N SER A 610 36.54 18.11 18.13
CA SER A 610 37.42 16.94 18.16
C SER A 610 36.66 15.69 18.61
N ALA A 611 37.00 14.55 18.01
CA ALA A 611 36.55 13.23 18.46
C ALA A 611 37.77 12.35 18.77
N ALA A 612 37.75 11.64 19.89
CA ALA A 612 38.79 10.66 20.20
C ALA A 612 38.77 9.49 19.20
N ALA A 613 39.92 8.85 19.01
CA ALA A 613 40.00 7.62 18.25
C ALA A 613 39.11 6.54 18.88
N SER A 614 38.43 5.77 18.04
CA SER A 614 37.53 4.69 18.44
C SER A 614 37.56 3.54 17.44
N ALA A 615 36.95 2.41 17.79
CA ALA A 615 36.86 1.25 16.90
C ALA A 615 36.18 1.56 15.54
N THR A 616 35.29 2.56 15.49
CA THR A 616 34.59 3.00 14.27
C THR A 616 35.23 4.24 13.63
N ASN A 617 36.17 4.89 14.32
CA ASN A 617 36.94 6.04 13.84
C ASN A 617 38.39 5.93 14.36
N PRO A 618 39.24 5.05 13.78
CA PRO A 618 40.55 4.74 14.35
C PRO A 618 41.53 5.91 14.38
N GLY A 619 41.32 6.92 13.52
CA GLY A 619 42.16 8.12 13.42
C GLY A 619 41.72 9.27 14.33
N GLY A 620 40.55 9.18 14.97
CA GLY A 620 39.93 10.32 15.66
C GLY A 620 39.57 11.45 14.69
N THR A 621 39.13 12.58 15.24
CA THR A 621 38.80 13.77 14.46
C THR A 621 39.38 14.99 15.15
N THR A 622 40.05 15.86 14.39
CA THR A 622 40.65 17.08 14.92
C THR A 622 39.60 18.19 15.05
N GLN A 623 39.71 19.01 16.10
CA GLN A 623 38.90 20.22 16.24
C GLN A 623 39.36 21.29 15.24
N TYR A 624 38.42 21.90 14.52
CA TYR A 624 38.70 23.04 13.65
C TYR A 624 37.79 24.22 14.00
N LEU A 625 38.36 25.43 14.03
CA LEU A 625 37.59 26.66 14.02
C LEU A 625 36.97 26.88 12.64
N VAL A 626 35.87 27.62 12.57
CA VAL A 626 35.26 28.01 11.27
C VAL A 626 36.29 28.70 10.36
N SER A 627 37.21 29.49 10.92
CA SER A 627 38.31 30.13 10.20
C SER A 627 39.35 29.17 9.60
N GLN A 628 39.42 27.92 10.07
CA GLN A 628 40.37 26.90 9.62
C GLN A 628 39.75 25.91 8.61
N MET A 629 38.49 26.11 8.22
CA MET A 629 37.73 25.18 7.40
C MET A 629 37.56 25.72 5.97
N PRO A 630 37.48 24.82 4.96
CA PRO A 630 37.24 25.21 3.58
C PRO A 630 35.77 25.61 3.38
N LEU A 631 35.48 26.26 2.25
CA LEU A 631 34.10 26.43 1.79
C LEU A 631 33.66 25.12 1.13
N VAL A 632 32.43 24.69 1.40
CA VAL A 632 31.87 23.45 0.82
C VAL A 632 30.45 23.68 0.33
N THR A 633 30.04 22.93 -0.69
CA THR A 633 28.62 22.80 -0.98
C THR A 633 27.94 21.96 0.11
N PRO A 634 26.60 21.92 0.18
CA PRO A 634 25.92 20.82 0.85
C PRO A 634 26.41 19.47 0.32
N ASN A 635 26.38 18.44 1.18
CA ASN A 635 26.68 17.07 0.77
C ASN A 635 25.48 16.51 0.00
N PHE A 636 25.68 16.20 -1.27
CA PHE A 636 24.70 15.47 -2.07
C PHE A 636 24.81 13.98 -1.75
N GLN A 637 23.70 13.35 -1.39
CA GLN A 637 23.71 11.95 -0.98
C GLN A 637 23.48 11.06 -2.20
N ILE A 638 24.21 9.94 -2.25
CA ILE A 638 23.90 8.82 -3.12
C ILE A 638 23.62 7.58 -2.29
N GLN A 639 22.67 6.78 -2.74
CA GLN A 639 22.37 5.50 -2.11
C GLN A 639 22.12 4.43 -3.18
N TYR A 640 22.79 3.30 -3.06
CA TYR A 640 22.46 2.09 -3.81
C TYR A 640 21.98 1.00 -2.85
N THR A 641 20.78 0.47 -3.09
CA THR A 641 20.12 -0.51 -2.21
C THR A 641 19.72 -1.76 -3.01
N PRO A 642 20.49 -2.86 -2.93
CA PRO A 642 20.14 -4.12 -3.58
C PRO A 642 19.25 -4.98 -2.68
N SER A 643 18.39 -5.79 -3.28
CA SER A 643 17.59 -6.80 -2.59
C SER A 643 17.19 -7.95 -3.50
N LEU A 644 16.90 -9.10 -2.90
CA LEU A 644 16.59 -10.34 -3.61
C LEU A 644 15.49 -11.12 -2.89
N GLY A 645 14.54 -11.64 -3.67
CA GLY A 645 13.46 -12.48 -3.21
C GLY A 645 13.30 -13.74 -4.03
N GLU A 646 13.00 -14.85 -3.35
CA GLU A 646 12.66 -16.12 -3.97
C GLU A 646 11.36 -16.66 -3.36
N SER A 647 10.44 -17.12 -4.20
CA SER A 647 9.22 -17.82 -3.80
C SER A 647 9.08 -19.12 -4.57
N THR A 648 8.66 -20.18 -3.88
CA THR A 648 8.32 -21.46 -4.49
C THR A 648 7.03 -22.00 -3.91
N GLU A 649 6.19 -22.60 -4.75
CA GLU A 649 5.02 -23.37 -4.32
C GLU A 649 5.01 -24.73 -5.01
N LYS A 650 4.90 -25.79 -4.21
CA LYS A 650 4.64 -27.17 -4.67
C LYS A 650 3.23 -27.54 -4.27
N THR A 651 2.44 -28.01 -5.23
CA THR A 651 1.04 -28.37 -5.00
C THR A 651 0.72 -29.71 -5.63
N ALA A 652 -0.08 -30.52 -4.95
CA ALA A 652 -0.66 -31.74 -5.49
C ALA A 652 -2.12 -31.83 -5.05
N LYS A 653 -3.01 -32.23 -5.98
CA LYS A 653 -4.43 -32.40 -5.73
C LYS A 653 -4.91 -33.72 -6.29
N PHE A 654 -5.74 -34.41 -5.53
CA PHE A 654 -6.45 -35.61 -5.92
C PHE A 654 -7.93 -35.45 -5.56
N ASP A 655 -8.80 -35.53 -6.56
CA ASP A 655 -10.25 -35.55 -6.41
C ASP A 655 -10.79 -36.85 -7.00
N LEU A 656 -11.73 -37.47 -6.27
CA LEU A 656 -12.45 -38.68 -6.68
C LEU A 656 -13.93 -38.39 -6.55
N ALA A 657 -14.67 -38.56 -7.64
CA ALA A 657 -16.12 -38.42 -7.68
C ALA A 657 -16.78 -39.71 -8.17
N TYR A 658 -17.88 -40.09 -7.53
CA TYR A 658 -18.68 -41.25 -7.89
C TYR A 658 -20.13 -40.82 -8.11
N LYS A 659 -20.66 -41.06 -9.31
CA LYS A 659 -22.06 -40.76 -9.66
C LYS A 659 -22.97 -41.85 -9.12
N THR A 660 -23.98 -41.45 -8.36
CA THR A 660 -24.86 -42.34 -7.57
C THR A 660 -26.30 -42.40 -8.09
N GLU A 661 -26.55 -41.93 -9.32
CA GLU A 661 -27.88 -41.71 -9.93
C GLU A 661 -28.83 -42.93 -9.86
N GLU A 662 -28.32 -44.15 -9.66
CA GLU A 662 -29.10 -45.39 -9.53
C GLU A 662 -29.02 -46.07 -8.15
N LEU A 663 -28.13 -45.61 -7.24
CA LEU A 663 -27.78 -46.30 -6.00
C LEU A 663 -28.43 -45.70 -4.76
N VAL A 664 -28.53 -44.37 -4.71
CA VAL A 664 -29.14 -43.64 -3.60
C VAL A 664 -30.10 -42.65 -4.24
N PRO A 665 -31.42 -42.73 -3.94
CA PRO A 665 -32.36 -41.70 -4.39
C PRO A 665 -31.82 -40.32 -4.01
N PHE A 666 -32.10 -39.27 -4.79
CA PHE A 666 -31.71 -37.86 -4.58
C PHE A 666 -30.21 -37.49 -4.51
N ILE A 667 -29.27 -38.39 -4.19
CA ILE A 667 -27.82 -38.09 -4.25
C ILE A 667 -27.33 -38.38 -5.67
N SER A 668 -26.85 -37.36 -6.38
CA SER A 668 -26.38 -37.51 -7.76
C SER A 668 -24.88 -37.85 -7.81
N ARG A 669 -24.09 -37.36 -6.84
CA ARG A 669 -22.64 -37.57 -6.82
C ARG A 669 -22.07 -37.49 -5.42
N ILE A 670 -21.12 -38.36 -5.08
CA ILE A 670 -20.29 -38.26 -3.89
C ILE A 670 -18.87 -37.89 -4.33
N LYS A 671 -18.25 -36.90 -3.69
CA LYS A 671 -16.89 -36.47 -3.99
C LYS A 671 -16.03 -36.46 -2.73
N VAL A 672 -14.85 -37.04 -2.83
CA VAL A 672 -13.81 -36.97 -1.78
C VAL A 672 -12.52 -36.50 -2.42
N GLY A 673 -11.66 -35.86 -1.65
CA GLY A 673 -10.37 -35.48 -2.18
C GLY A 673 -9.39 -35.01 -1.12
N ALA A 674 -8.15 -34.86 -1.56
CA ALA A 674 -7.05 -34.42 -0.75
C ALA A 674 -6.18 -33.44 -1.55
N MET A 675 -5.59 -32.49 -0.83
CA MET A 675 -4.66 -31.52 -1.39
C MET A 675 -3.46 -31.35 -0.47
N TYR A 676 -2.28 -31.27 -1.06
CA TYR A 676 -1.04 -30.92 -0.39
C TYR A 676 -0.48 -29.66 -1.03
N ARG A 677 -0.05 -28.70 -0.20
CA ARG A 677 0.62 -27.50 -0.65
C ARG A 677 1.78 -27.17 0.28
N ASN A 678 2.91 -26.80 -0.29
CA ASN A 678 4.05 -26.27 0.44
C ASN A 678 4.53 -25.00 -0.26
N GLN A 679 4.46 -23.88 0.45
CA GLN A 679 4.89 -22.57 -0.02
C GLN A 679 6.10 -22.12 0.80
N GLN A 680 7.19 -21.76 0.14
CA GLN A 680 8.39 -21.24 0.77
C GLN A 680 8.77 -19.90 0.15
N ILE A 681 8.98 -18.89 1.00
CA ILE A 681 9.46 -17.55 0.63
C ILE A 681 10.78 -17.30 1.36
N SER A 682 11.78 -16.79 0.66
CA SER A 682 13.07 -16.34 1.22
C SER A 682 13.38 -14.95 0.69
N LYS A 683 13.70 -14.02 1.59
CA LYS A 683 14.03 -12.62 1.26
C LYS A 683 15.39 -12.25 1.87
N TRP A 684 16.25 -11.65 1.04
CA TRP A 684 17.51 -11.05 1.42
C TRP A 684 17.43 -9.55 1.17
N GLY A 685 17.65 -8.76 2.23
CA GLY A 685 17.67 -7.30 2.17
C GLY A 685 19.09 -6.77 2.32
N ASN A 686 19.23 -5.64 3.00
CA ASN A 686 20.49 -4.91 3.17
C ASN A 686 21.58 -5.72 3.91
N GLY A 687 21.20 -6.77 4.64
CA GLY A 687 22.13 -7.58 5.43
C GLY A 687 22.85 -6.79 6.52
N GLY A 688 24.02 -7.29 6.90
CA GLY A 688 24.91 -6.72 7.90
C GLY A 688 24.58 -7.15 9.34
N TYR A 689 25.60 -7.59 10.07
CA TYR A 689 25.51 -7.96 11.48
C TYR A 689 26.92 -8.08 12.09
N THR A 690 27.00 -8.14 13.41
CA THR A 690 28.24 -8.44 14.13
C THR A 690 28.33 -9.95 14.35
N ALA A 691 29.27 -10.62 13.69
CA ALA A 691 29.48 -12.06 13.81
C ALA A 691 30.20 -12.44 15.13
N SER A 692 31.07 -11.54 15.62
CA SER A 692 31.73 -11.68 16.93
C SER A 692 31.95 -10.30 17.55
N SER A 693 31.61 -10.14 18.83
CA SER A 693 31.83 -8.90 19.57
C SER A 693 33.32 -8.63 19.81
N ALA A 694 33.67 -7.35 20.00
CA ALA A 694 35.03 -6.98 20.39
C ALA A 694 35.34 -7.49 21.82
N ILE A 695 36.61 -7.81 22.08
CA ILE A 695 37.10 -8.20 23.40
C ILE A 695 38.08 -7.13 23.88
N GLY A 696 37.89 -6.62 25.10
CA GLY A 696 38.74 -5.58 25.69
C GLY A 696 38.38 -4.15 25.25
N THR A 697 39.20 -3.17 25.65
CA THR A 697 38.97 -1.75 25.34
C THR A 697 39.85 -1.30 24.18
N PHE A 698 39.26 -0.62 23.19
CA PHE A 698 40.01 -0.08 22.05
C PHE A 698 41.20 0.78 22.51
N GLY A 699 42.39 0.53 21.94
CA GLY A 699 43.62 1.22 22.30
C GLY A 699 44.40 0.65 23.50
N GLN A 700 43.92 -0.42 24.14
CA GLN A 700 44.60 -1.11 25.25
C GLN A 700 45.20 -2.45 24.81
N ALA A 701 46.21 -2.93 25.54
CA ALA A 701 46.83 -4.24 25.29
C ALA A 701 45.81 -5.38 25.49
N GLY A 702 45.74 -6.32 24.54
CA GLY A 702 44.79 -7.43 24.56
C GLY A 702 43.45 -7.16 23.87
N TYR A 703 43.26 -5.99 23.23
CA TYR A 703 42.07 -5.69 22.43
C TYR A 703 41.99 -6.57 21.18
N VAL A 704 40.85 -7.24 20.98
CA VAL A 704 40.49 -7.97 19.75
C VAL A 704 39.29 -7.27 19.12
N PRO A 705 39.38 -6.83 17.84
CA PRO A 705 38.29 -6.12 17.18
C PRO A 705 37.09 -7.04 16.93
N ALA A 706 35.90 -6.44 16.88
CA ALA A 706 34.69 -7.16 16.45
C ALA A 706 34.82 -7.64 15.00
N VAL A 707 34.25 -8.80 14.71
CA VAL A 707 34.07 -9.28 13.33
C VAL A 707 32.73 -8.76 12.83
N ILE A 708 32.78 -7.78 11.93
CA ILE A 708 31.61 -7.11 11.38
C ILE A 708 31.42 -7.59 9.94
N VAL A 709 30.25 -8.16 9.67
CA VAL A 709 29.79 -8.44 8.30
C VAL A 709 29.12 -7.17 7.78
N PRO A 710 29.63 -6.55 6.69
CA PRO A 710 29.10 -5.28 6.23
C PRO A 710 27.71 -5.45 5.61
N THR A 711 27.03 -4.32 5.51
CA THR A 711 25.77 -4.21 4.75
C THR A 711 26.05 -4.21 3.25
N ALA A 712 25.09 -4.68 2.45
CA ALA A 712 25.12 -4.58 0.99
C ALA A 712 24.73 -3.18 0.48
N ILE A 713 24.29 -2.28 1.37
CA ILE A 713 23.91 -0.92 1.03
C ILE A 713 25.16 -0.06 0.83
N VAL A 714 25.12 0.79 -0.20
CA VAL A 714 26.13 1.81 -0.43
C VAL A 714 25.47 3.15 -0.13
N ARG A 715 25.98 3.89 0.86
CA ARG A 715 25.49 5.23 1.25
C ARG A 715 26.63 6.22 1.13
N GLY A 716 26.86 6.68 -0.09
CA GLY A 716 27.91 7.65 -0.38
C GLY A 716 27.41 9.09 -0.29
N SER A 717 28.34 10.03 -0.34
CA SER A 717 28.01 11.43 -0.62
C SER A 717 29.06 12.06 -1.52
N TYR A 718 28.68 13.11 -2.23
CA TYR A 718 29.60 13.91 -3.03
C TYR A 718 29.39 15.40 -2.75
N ARG A 719 30.46 16.17 -2.83
CA ARG A 719 30.44 17.62 -2.56
C ARG A 719 31.53 18.33 -3.35
N ALA A 720 31.37 19.63 -3.55
CA ALA A 720 32.48 20.47 -3.94
C ALA A 720 33.14 21.10 -2.70
N CYS A 721 34.45 21.28 -2.77
CA CYS A 721 35.24 21.94 -1.75
C CYS A 721 36.15 22.99 -2.38
N GLN A 722 36.19 24.18 -1.79
CA GLN A 722 37.09 25.26 -2.17
C GLN A 722 37.96 25.64 -0.97
N PRO A 723 39.30 25.53 -1.07
CA PRO A 723 40.19 25.93 0.00
C PRO A 723 40.06 27.42 0.33
N THR A 724 40.09 27.75 1.62
CA THR A 724 40.24 29.12 2.14
C THR A 724 41.68 29.35 2.56
N THR A 725 42.07 30.62 2.76
CA THR A 725 43.41 30.94 3.28
C THR A 725 43.71 30.22 4.59
N GLY A 726 42.72 30.09 5.48
CA GLY A 726 42.87 29.40 6.76
C GLY A 726 42.85 27.88 6.65
N SER A 727 42.08 27.32 5.71
CA SER A 727 42.06 25.86 5.49
C SER A 727 43.33 25.35 4.78
N SER A 728 43.98 26.20 4.00
CA SER A 728 45.27 25.91 3.35
C SER A 728 46.49 26.21 4.24
N ALA A 729 46.31 26.87 5.39
CA ALA A 729 47.39 27.12 6.34
C ALA A 729 47.79 25.84 7.10
N ALA A 730 48.97 25.83 7.70
CA ALA A 730 49.41 24.72 8.56
C ALA A 730 48.41 24.52 9.71
N GLY A 731 47.89 23.29 9.86
CA GLY A 731 46.84 22.97 10.85
C GLY A 731 45.40 23.27 10.40
N GLY A 732 45.20 23.72 9.16
CA GLY A 732 43.87 23.86 8.53
C GLY A 732 43.30 22.55 8.00
N LEU A 733 41.99 22.50 7.78
CA LEU A 733 41.32 21.32 7.21
C LEU A 733 41.42 21.32 5.68
N SER A 734 42.18 20.37 5.12
CA SER A 734 42.28 20.19 3.66
C SER A 734 40.97 19.67 3.05
N CYS A 735 40.73 20.01 1.77
CA CYS A 735 39.58 19.52 1.01
C CYS A 735 39.60 18.01 0.75
N ASN A 736 40.78 17.37 0.71
CA ASN A 736 40.94 15.93 0.42
C ASN A 736 40.16 15.48 -0.83
N TYR A 737 40.54 15.99 -2.01
CA TYR A 737 39.87 15.66 -3.28
C TYR A 737 39.95 14.15 -3.63
N GLY A 738 38.90 13.65 -4.26
CA GLY A 738 38.71 12.23 -4.61
C GLY A 738 37.78 11.47 -3.66
N PHE A 739 37.68 10.16 -3.86
CA PHE A 739 36.87 9.27 -3.02
C PHE A 739 37.61 8.89 -1.74
N VAL A 740 36.99 9.16 -0.59
CA VAL A 740 37.46 8.72 0.72
C VAL A 740 36.47 7.69 1.29
N PRO A 741 36.85 6.41 1.39
CA PRO A 741 36.00 5.38 1.97
C PRO A 741 35.68 5.63 3.45
N SER A 742 34.54 5.14 3.90
CA SER A 742 34.15 5.11 5.30
C SER A 742 35.10 4.24 6.11
N THR A 743 35.54 4.75 7.26
CA THR A 743 36.34 3.99 8.24
C THR A 743 35.50 3.05 9.11
N ASN A 744 34.17 3.11 9.01
CA ASN A 744 33.27 2.24 9.75
C ASN A 744 33.17 0.87 9.04
N PRO A 745 33.58 -0.25 9.67
CA PRO A 745 33.56 -1.58 9.04
C PRO A 745 32.18 -2.03 8.53
N SER A 746 31.08 -1.57 9.14
CA SER A 746 29.72 -1.89 8.71
C SER A 746 29.29 -1.19 7.41
N ALA A 747 29.99 -0.10 7.07
CA ALA A 747 29.72 0.78 5.94
C ALA A 747 30.95 0.95 5.03
N VAL A 748 31.89 0.00 5.04
CA VAL A 748 33.16 0.04 4.28
C VAL A 748 32.96 0.22 2.77
N ARG A 749 31.77 -0.12 2.26
CA ARG A 749 31.34 0.05 0.87
C ARG A 749 30.88 1.46 0.52
N SER A 750 30.91 2.38 1.47
CA SER A 750 30.44 3.77 1.36
C SER A 750 31.59 4.76 1.51
N GLY A 751 31.39 6.02 1.15
CA GLY A 751 32.42 7.06 1.30
C GLY A 751 31.98 8.45 0.85
N VAL A 752 32.92 9.38 0.82
CA VAL A 752 32.71 10.77 0.38
C VAL A 752 33.58 11.06 -0.84
N ASP A 753 32.98 11.46 -1.95
CA ASP A 753 33.66 12.01 -3.12
C ASP A 753 33.78 13.53 -2.99
N THR A 754 35.00 14.07 -2.92
CA THR A 754 35.21 15.52 -2.89
C THR A 754 35.77 16.02 -4.23
N LEU A 755 35.06 16.95 -4.86
CA LEU A 755 35.37 17.54 -6.17
C LEU A 755 35.73 19.03 -6.03
N THR A 756 36.34 19.61 -7.05
CA THR A 756 36.40 21.08 -7.17
C THR A 756 35.03 21.63 -7.57
N PRO A 757 34.74 22.93 -7.35
CA PRO A 757 33.48 23.55 -7.81
C PRO A 757 33.25 23.37 -9.31
N ASP A 758 34.28 23.50 -10.14
CA ASP A 758 34.17 23.33 -11.59
C ASP A 758 33.87 21.88 -11.98
N GLN A 759 34.55 20.91 -11.35
CA GLN A 759 34.28 19.49 -11.59
C GLN A 759 32.83 19.10 -11.24
N LEU A 760 32.31 19.61 -10.12
CA LEU A 760 30.93 19.35 -9.74
C LEU A 760 29.93 20.03 -10.69
N ARG A 761 30.23 21.27 -11.13
CA ARG A 761 29.42 21.99 -12.11
C ARG A 761 29.35 21.23 -13.43
N ASP A 762 30.48 20.73 -13.93
CA ASP A 762 30.58 19.94 -15.15
C ASP A 762 29.85 18.60 -15.00
N LEU A 763 29.96 17.96 -13.84
CA LEU A 763 29.24 16.72 -13.54
C LEU A 763 27.73 16.94 -13.60
N PHE A 764 27.20 17.99 -12.98
CA PHE A 764 25.79 18.35 -13.12
C PHE A 764 25.41 18.71 -14.55
N ALA A 765 26.20 19.55 -15.23
CA ALA A 765 25.92 19.95 -16.61
C ALA A 765 25.82 18.75 -17.57
N ARG A 766 26.68 17.74 -17.39
CA ARG A 766 26.61 16.50 -18.17
C ARG A 766 25.41 15.66 -17.74
N THR A 767 25.22 15.41 -16.47
CA THR A 767 24.24 14.42 -15.98
C THR A 767 22.80 14.92 -15.91
N LEU A 768 22.52 16.22 -16.05
CA LEU A 768 21.14 16.73 -16.07
C LEU A 768 20.31 16.06 -17.17
N GLU A 769 19.10 15.65 -16.80
CA GLU A 769 18.17 14.92 -17.67
C GLU A 769 16.85 15.71 -17.82
N SER A 770 16.42 15.96 -19.05
CA SER A 770 15.11 16.57 -19.29
C SER A 770 13.97 15.65 -18.83
N PRO A 771 12.84 16.19 -18.38
CA PRO A 771 11.64 15.39 -18.13
C PRO A 771 11.10 14.81 -19.43
N THR A 772 10.55 13.59 -19.36
CA THR A 772 9.95 12.88 -20.50
C THR A 772 8.50 13.25 -20.75
N SER A 773 7.86 13.93 -19.80
CA SER A 773 6.47 14.41 -19.90
C SER A 773 6.27 15.75 -19.19
N GLU A 774 5.18 16.44 -19.51
CA GLU A 774 4.76 17.64 -18.76
C GLU A 774 4.03 17.23 -17.46
N TYR A 775 4.32 17.90 -16.35
CA TYR A 775 3.69 17.61 -15.06
C TYR A 775 2.18 17.85 -15.11
N PHE A 776 1.40 16.79 -14.83
CA PHE A 776 -0.05 16.73 -15.04
C PHE A 776 -0.55 17.14 -16.44
N GLY A 777 0.30 17.05 -17.48
CA GLY A 777 0.12 17.74 -18.78
C GLY A 777 -1.30 17.81 -19.36
N ASP A 778 -2.05 16.70 -19.42
CA ASP A 778 -3.41 16.71 -19.98
C ASP A 778 -4.56 16.69 -18.95
N LEU A 779 -4.25 16.80 -17.64
CA LEU A 779 -5.24 16.83 -16.57
C LEU A 779 -6.13 18.09 -16.67
N PRO A 780 -7.47 17.96 -16.71
CA PRO A 780 -8.38 19.10 -16.65
C PRO A 780 -8.27 19.86 -15.31
N ASN A 781 -8.39 21.19 -15.34
CA ASN A 781 -8.41 22.05 -14.15
C ASN A 781 -7.20 21.90 -13.20
N ARG A 782 -6.01 21.57 -13.75
CA ARG A 782 -4.77 21.43 -12.97
C ARG A 782 -4.29 22.72 -12.29
N GLY A 783 -4.93 23.87 -12.56
CA GLY A 783 -4.54 25.17 -12.02
C GLY A 783 -3.16 25.62 -12.53
N SER A 784 -2.46 26.37 -11.69
CA SER A 784 -1.12 26.93 -11.94
C SER A 784 0.03 26.02 -11.48
N LEU A 785 -0.23 24.72 -11.31
CA LEU A 785 0.82 23.76 -10.94
C LEU A 785 2.04 23.91 -11.88
N PRO A 786 3.26 23.75 -11.34
CA PRO A 786 4.48 24.03 -12.09
C PRO A 786 4.57 23.19 -13.37
N PRO A 787 5.43 23.58 -14.32
CA PRO A 787 5.82 22.70 -15.41
C PRO A 787 6.63 21.50 -14.86
N ALA A 788 7.11 20.64 -15.76
CA ALA A 788 8.01 19.56 -15.38
C ALA A 788 9.42 20.07 -15.01
N TRP A 789 10.16 19.27 -14.24
CA TRP A 789 11.50 19.59 -13.75
C TRP A 789 12.55 18.58 -14.23
N GLN A 790 13.81 19.00 -14.30
CA GLN A 790 14.91 18.14 -14.72
C GLN A 790 15.26 17.08 -13.67
N GLY A 791 15.64 15.89 -14.13
CA GLY A 791 16.25 14.82 -13.34
C GLY A 791 17.78 14.81 -13.47
N ILE A 792 18.38 13.71 -13.03
CA ILE A 792 19.78 13.34 -13.23
C ILE A 792 19.81 11.96 -13.90
N ARG A 793 20.67 11.77 -14.90
CA ARG A 793 21.04 10.45 -15.42
C ARG A 793 21.86 9.73 -14.36
N THR A 794 21.20 8.90 -13.54
CA THR A 794 21.80 8.28 -12.35
C THR A 794 22.87 7.26 -12.70
N ASP A 795 22.73 6.56 -13.81
CA ASP A 795 23.76 5.66 -14.33
C ASP A 795 25.08 6.38 -14.61
N GLU A 796 25.02 7.54 -15.29
CA GLU A 796 26.19 8.38 -15.54
C GLU A 796 26.73 9.03 -14.26
N LEU A 797 25.85 9.59 -13.41
CA LEU A 797 26.28 10.20 -12.14
C LEU A 797 27.04 9.20 -11.29
N PHE A 798 26.45 8.01 -11.09
CA PHE A 798 27.07 7.02 -10.21
C PHE A 798 28.35 6.45 -10.82
N ALA A 799 28.46 6.30 -12.15
CA ALA A 799 29.68 5.82 -12.80
C ALA A 799 30.90 6.73 -12.57
N GLU A 800 30.68 8.01 -12.30
CA GLU A 800 31.74 9.01 -12.02
C GLU A 800 32.18 9.02 -10.54
N LEU A 801 31.45 8.35 -9.63
CA LEU A 801 31.69 8.37 -8.19
C LEU A 801 32.46 7.12 -7.74
N GLY A 802 33.37 7.28 -6.77
CA GLY A 802 34.20 6.16 -6.30
C GLY A 802 33.42 5.02 -5.64
N ALA A 803 32.19 5.29 -5.20
CA ALA A 803 31.29 4.29 -4.63
C ALA A 803 30.73 3.27 -5.65
N ALA A 804 30.87 3.54 -6.96
CA ALA A 804 30.29 2.71 -8.03
C ALA A 804 30.74 1.25 -7.99
N GLN A 805 32.00 1.02 -7.61
CA GLN A 805 32.61 -0.30 -7.53
C GLN A 805 31.91 -1.25 -6.54
N PHE A 806 31.13 -0.72 -5.59
CA PHE A 806 30.42 -1.51 -4.58
C PHE A 806 28.94 -1.74 -4.94
N MET A 807 28.47 -1.22 -6.07
CA MET A 807 27.08 -1.35 -6.51
C MET A 807 26.82 -2.64 -7.28
N ASN A 808 26.58 -3.73 -6.56
CA ASN A 808 26.26 -5.03 -7.17
C ASN A 808 25.30 -5.83 -6.27
N PHE A 809 25.02 -7.08 -6.64
CA PHE A 809 24.21 -8.00 -5.84
C PHE A 809 25.08 -8.96 -5.01
N ASP A 810 26.40 -8.77 -5.00
CA ASP A 810 27.29 -9.47 -4.07
C ASP A 810 26.98 -8.99 -2.65
N CYS A 811 27.41 -9.72 -1.62
CA CYS A 811 27.09 -9.37 -0.24
C CYS A 811 25.61 -9.47 0.15
N LEU A 812 24.69 -9.98 -0.71
CA LEU A 812 23.28 -10.21 -0.36
C LEU A 812 23.00 -11.58 0.27
N LYS A 813 23.61 -12.64 -0.25
CA LYS A 813 23.48 -14.00 0.32
C LYS A 813 24.65 -14.34 1.24
N GLN A 814 25.85 -13.96 0.83
CA GLN A 814 27.09 -14.13 1.58
C GLN A 814 27.96 -12.91 1.39
N CYS A 815 28.68 -12.52 2.44
CA CYS A 815 29.55 -11.36 2.42
C CYS A 815 30.83 -11.58 3.23
N MET A 816 31.91 -10.94 2.80
CA MET A 816 33.19 -10.98 3.50
C MET A 816 33.15 -10.09 4.74
N GLY A 817 33.48 -10.66 5.90
CA GLY A 817 33.59 -9.93 7.18
C GLY A 817 34.88 -9.12 7.28
N SER A 818 34.98 -8.30 8.33
CA SER A 818 36.17 -7.48 8.62
C SER A 818 37.44 -8.28 8.92
N ASP A 819 37.33 -9.59 9.12
CA ASP A 819 38.42 -10.57 9.29
C ASP A 819 38.85 -11.24 7.97
N GLY A 820 38.20 -10.90 6.84
CA GLY A 820 38.47 -11.47 5.52
C GLY A 820 37.80 -12.82 5.25
N GLN A 821 37.00 -13.36 6.16
CA GLN A 821 36.27 -14.63 5.97
C GLN A 821 34.88 -14.39 5.36
N MET A 822 34.31 -15.40 4.70
CA MET A 822 32.96 -15.32 4.12
C MET A 822 31.89 -15.77 5.13
N TYR A 823 30.84 -14.96 5.28
CA TYR A 823 29.72 -15.20 6.19
C TYR A 823 28.39 -15.17 5.43
N ASP A 824 27.43 -16.01 5.85
CA ASP A 824 26.06 -15.93 5.36
C ASP A 824 25.37 -14.65 5.86
N GLN A 825 24.63 -13.99 4.97
CA GLN A 825 23.82 -12.83 5.31
C GLN A 825 22.47 -13.25 5.90
N PRO A 826 21.87 -12.41 6.78
CA PRO A 826 20.55 -12.65 7.32
C PRO A 826 19.49 -12.86 6.23
N VAL A 827 18.69 -13.92 6.38
CA VAL A 827 17.59 -14.25 5.49
C VAL A 827 16.29 -14.31 6.27
N THR A 828 15.27 -13.62 5.78
CA THR A 828 13.91 -13.82 6.26
C THR A 828 13.29 -14.97 5.50
N ARG A 829 12.80 -16.00 6.20
CA ARG A 829 12.19 -17.17 5.58
C ARG A 829 10.81 -17.42 6.17
N ALA A 830 9.88 -17.81 5.32
CA ALA A 830 8.60 -18.31 5.75
C ALA A 830 8.24 -19.54 4.91
N ASN A 831 7.90 -20.62 5.60
CA ASN A 831 7.51 -21.90 5.02
C ASN A 831 6.15 -22.27 5.59
N GLU A 832 5.20 -22.54 4.70
CA GLU A 832 3.85 -22.90 5.06
C GLU A 832 3.46 -24.19 4.35
N THR A 833 3.19 -25.23 5.14
CA THR A 833 2.71 -26.52 4.65
C THR A 833 1.24 -26.67 5.01
N ILE A 834 0.42 -26.96 4.00
CA ILE A 834 -1.03 -27.15 4.14
C ILE A 834 -1.39 -28.53 3.61
N LYS A 835 -2.16 -29.26 4.41
CA LYS A 835 -2.78 -30.53 4.03
C LYS A 835 -4.27 -30.38 4.17
N ASN A 836 -5.01 -30.73 3.13
CA ASN A 836 -6.46 -30.68 3.14
C ASN A 836 -7.03 -32.05 2.82
N VAL A 837 -8.14 -32.37 3.46
CA VAL A 837 -9.02 -33.48 3.09
C VAL A 837 -10.45 -32.98 3.11
N TYR A 838 -11.28 -33.50 2.21
CA TYR A 838 -12.69 -33.15 2.20
C TYR A 838 -13.56 -34.32 1.76
N GLY A 839 -14.82 -34.24 2.15
CA GLY A 839 -15.91 -35.05 1.62
C GLY A 839 -17.12 -34.17 1.36
N MET A 840 -17.78 -34.39 0.24
CA MET A 840 -19.03 -33.72 -0.13
C MET A 840 -19.92 -34.64 -0.94
N PHE A 841 -21.18 -34.28 -1.05
CA PHE A 841 -22.10 -34.88 -1.99
C PHE A 841 -22.92 -33.80 -2.69
N ASP A 842 -23.26 -34.06 -3.94
CA ASP A 842 -24.24 -33.32 -4.72
C ASP A 842 -25.56 -34.08 -4.66
N PHE A 843 -26.65 -33.33 -4.58
CA PHE A 843 -28.00 -33.88 -4.61
C PHE A 843 -28.85 -33.17 -5.63
N GLU A 844 -29.86 -33.87 -6.12
CA GLU A 844 -30.84 -33.37 -7.08
C GLU A 844 -32.15 -34.17 -6.94
N GLN A 845 -33.25 -33.44 -6.77
CA GLN A 845 -34.58 -33.99 -6.63
C GLN A 845 -35.55 -33.16 -7.47
N ARG A 846 -36.23 -33.79 -8.41
CA ARG A 846 -37.37 -33.19 -9.10
C ARG A 846 -38.58 -33.22 -8.16
N LEU A 847 -39.20 -32.06 -7.97
CA LEU A 847 -40.37 -31.84 -7.13
C LEU A 847 -41.61 -31.64 -8.02
N PRO A 848 -42.85 -31.75 -7.48
CA PRO A 848 -44.07 -31.42 -8.22
C PRO A 848 -44.04 -29.98 -8.78
N PHE A 849 -44.91 -29.71 -9.77
CA PHE A 849 -45.06 -28.39 -10.42
C PHE A 849 -43.82 -27.90 -11.19
N GLY A 850 -43.00 -28.83 -11.70
CA GLY A 850 -41.83 -28.48 -12.51
C GLY A 850 -40.68 -27.83 -11.73
N LEU A 851 -40.62 -28.06 -10.41
CA LEU A 851 -39.55 -27.55 -9.56
C LEU A 851 -38.38 -28.55 -9.50
N VAL A 852 -37.14 -28.06 -9.48
CA VAL A 852 -35.94 -28.90 -9.28
C VAL A 852 -35.16 -28.37 -8.09
N PHE A 853 -35.05 -29.18 -7.04
CA PHE A 853 -34.25 -28.87 -5.87
C PHE A 853 -32.90 -29.57 -5.98
N ASN A 854 -31.81 -28.81 -6.06
CA ASN A 854 -30.48 -29.37 -6.18
C ASN A 854 -29.45 -28.59 -5.36
N GLY A 855 -28.27 -29.15 -5.18
CA GLY A 855 -27.25 -28.47 -4.38
C GLY A 855 -26.08 -29.37 -4.05
N ASN A 856 -25.29 -28.93 -3.06
CA ASN A 856 -24.22 -29.72 -2.47
C ASN A 856 -24.06 -29.42 -0.99
N ALA A 857 -23.54 -30.39 -0.26
CA ALA A 857 -23.13 -30.23 1.12
C ALA A 857 -21.81 -30.98 1.34
N GLY A 858 -20.92 -30.39 2.14
CA GLY A 858 -19.63 -30.99 2.41
C GLY A 858 -18.87 -30.33 3.55
N ILE A 859 -17.78 -30.99 3.95
CA ILE A 859 -16.87 -30.52 4.97
C ILE A 859 -15.42 -30.68 4.49
N ARG A 860 -14.61 -29.65 4.74
CA ARG A 860 -13.16 -29.70 4.53
C ARG A 860 -12.43 -29.57 5.88
N GLY A 861 -11.43 -30.42 6.10
CA GLY A 861 -10.43 -30.25 7.15
C GLY A 861 -9.15 -29.67 6.56
N VAL A 862 -8.69 -28.54 7.11
CA VAL A 862 -7.46 -27.85 6.71
C VAL A 862 -6.47 -27.92 7.86
N PHE A 863 -5.28 -28.49 7.59
CA PHE A 863 -4.21 -28.65 8.57
C PHE A 863 -3.01 -27.83 8.11
N THR A 864 -2.71 -26.75 8.84
CA THR A 864 -1.64 -25.80 8.49
C THR A 864 -0.50 -25.93 9.46
N SER A 865 0.74 -25.94 8.95
CA SER A 865 1.97 -25.82 9.71
C SER A 865 2.80 -24.68 9.11
N THR A 866 3.02 -23.64 9.91
CA THR A 866 3.79 -22.46 9.53
C THR A 866 5.11 -22.43 10.30
N GLN A 867 6.20 -22.23 9.59
CA GLN A 867 7.52 -21.97 10.14
C GLN A 867 8.01 -20.63 9.59
N SER A 868 8.30 -19.67 10.45
CA SER A 868 8.89 -18.40 10.06
C SER A 868 10.20 -18.16 10.78
N SER A 869 11.17 -17.59 10.08
CA SER A 869 12.45 -17.16 10.62
C SER A 869 12.76 -15.72 10.25
N GLY A 870 13.26 -14.96 11.21
CA GLY A 870 13.72 -13.58 11.06
C GLY A 870 14.96 -13.36 11.93
N LEU A 871 15.65 -12.24 11.71
CA LEU A 871 16.78 -11.83 12.55
C LEU A 871 16.25 -11.11 13.79
N GLN A 872 16.57 -11.61 14.97
CA GLN A 872 16.30 -10.93 16.24
C GLN A 872 17.61 -10.32 16.73
N THR A 873 17.58 -9.01 16.99
CA THR A 873 18.71 -8.25 17.51
C THR A 873 18.44 -7.85 18.95
N ILE A 874 19.44 -7.99 19.81
CA ILE A 874 19.46 -7.42 21.15
C ILE A 874 20.47 -6.28 21.15
N GLU A 875 20.10 -5.17 21.77
CA GLU A 875 20.99 -4.08 22.10
C GLU A 875 21.07 -3.96 23.62
N ALA A 876 22.21 -4.28 24.21
CA ALA A 876 22.45 -4.15 25.63
C ALA A 876 23.21 -2.85 25.90
N ILE A 877 22.55 -1.89 26.55
CA ILE A 877 23.14 -0.66 27.06
C ILE A 877 23.35 -0.84 28.56
N ARG A 878 24.61 -0.79 28.99
CA ARG A 878 25.01 -0.98 30.39
C ARG A 878 25.83 0.18 30.90
N VAL A 879 25.57 0.58 32.14
CA VAL A 879 26.26 1.71 32.75
C VAL A 879 27.71 1.32 33.08
N THR A 880 28.63 2.27 32.99
CA THR A 880 30.02 2.07 33.42
C THR A 880 30.22 2.68 34.81
N SER A 881 31.43 2.51 35.38
CA SER A 881 31.83 3.22 36.59
C SER A 881 31.80 4.75 36.47
N SER A 882 31.71 5.30 35.25
CA SER A 882 31.60 6.74 34.97
C SER A 882 30.15 7.20 34.78
N TYR A 883 29.16 6.34 35.04
CA TYR A 883 27.75 6.68 34.91
C TYR A 883 27.34 7.77 35.90
N ASN A 884 26.61 8.76 35.39
CA ASN A 884 26.10 9.86 36.17
C ASN A 884 24.55 9.86 36.09
N PRO A 885 23.83 9.60 37.18
CA PRO A 885 22.36 9.62 37.19
C PRO A 885 21.76 10.97 36.79
N ALA A 886 22.48 12.08 37.00
CA ALA A 886 22.05 13.42 36.58
C ALA A 886 22.38 13.72 35.11
N ASN A 887 23.16 12.86 34.43
CA ASN A 887 23.44 12.91 33.00
C ASN A 887 23.64 11.48 32.44
N PRO A 888 22.54 10.71 32.26
CA PRO A 888 22.61 9.30 31.88
C PRO A 888 23.30 9.03 30.54
N ASP A 889 23.38 10.04 29.68
CA ASP A 889 24.01 9.99 28.36
C ASP A 889 25.47 10.51 28.35
N ALA A 890 26.08 10.74 29.53
CA ALA A 890 27.45 11.23 29.61
C ALA A 890 28.42 10.31 28.83
N ALA A 891 29.29 10.92 28.02
CA ALA A 891 30.27 10.19 27.23
C ALA A 891 31.15 9.29 28.13
N GLY A 892 31.23 8.01 27.80
CA GLY A 892 31.93 7.00 28.60
C GLY A 892 31.17 6.49 29.83
N GLY A 893 29.99 7.04 30.14
CA GLY A 893 29.11 6.62 31.23
C GLY A 893 28.30 5.35 30.95
N PHE A 894 28.28 4.87 29.71
CA PHE A 894 27.62 3.62 29.32
C PHE A 894 28.39 2.93 28.19
N SER A 895 28.10 1.65 27.99
CA SER A 895 28.60 0.83 26.88
C SER A 895 27.44 0.14 26.19
N THR A 896 27.47 0.12 24.85
CA THR A 896 26.45 -0.52 24.03
C THR A 896 27.06 -1.72 23.32
N GLN A 897 26.46 -2.89 23.46
CA GLN A 897 26.78 -4.08 22.67
C GLN A 897 25.54 -4.58 21.96
N SER A 898 25.70 -5.09 20.73
CA SER A 898 24.60 -5.67 19.98
C SER A 898 24.94 -7.06 19.47
N PHE A 899 23.97 -7.97 19.59
CA PHE A 899 24.04 -9.33 19.11
C PHE A 899 22.79 -9.63 18.28
N ALA A 900 22.96 -10.29 17.14
CA ALA A 900 21.86 -10.65 16.26
C ALA A 900 21.92 -12.14 15.89
N ARG A 901 20.79 -12.82 15.96
CA ARG A 901 20.68 -14.22 15.52
C ARG A 901 19.37 -14.50 14.79
N PRO A 902 19.35 -15.48 13.87
CA PRO A 902 18.10 -15.97 13.32
C PRO A 902 17.27 -16.67 14.40
N VAL A 903 16.04 -16.23 14.62
CA VAL A 903 15.04 -16.92 15.44
C VAL A 903 14.05 -17.62 14.54
N THR A 904 13.57 -18.79 14.93
CA THR A 904 12.60 -19.57 14.14
C THR A 904 11.46 -20.02 15.00
N PHE A 905 10.23 -19.71 14.58
CA PHE A 905 9.02 -20.09 15.28
C PHE A 905 8.20 -21.04 14.42
N LYS A 906 7.55 -22.01 15.08
CA LYS A 906 6.66 -22.99 14.45
C LYS A 906 5.28 -22.93 15.10
N ARG A 907 4.23 -22.89 14.29
CA ARG A 907 2.83 -22.93 14.73
C ARG A 907 2.01 -23.83 13.82
N SER A 908 0.98 -24.45 14.40
CA SER A 908 0.03 -25.28 13.68
C SER A 908 -1.40 -24.87 13.99
N THR A 909 -2.28 -24.99 13.00
CA THR A 909 -3.72 -24.78 13.15
C THR A 909 -4.51 -25.88 12.45
N THR A 910 -5.73 -26.10 12.91
CA THR A 910 -6.67 -27.05 12.31
C THR A 910 -8.03 -26.38 12.17
N ASP A 911 -8.53 -26.35 10.95
CA ASP A 911 -9.78 -25.67 10.61
C ASP A 911 -10.73 -26.61 9.89
N TRP A 912 -11.88 -26.88 10.52
CA TRP A 912 -13.00 -27.56 9.89
C TRP A 912 -13.95 -26.54 9.27
N LEU A 913 -14.23 -26.71 7.98
CA LEU A 913 -14.95 -25.77 7.11
C LEU A 913 -16.17 -26.49 6.48
N PRO A 914 -17.31 -26.53 7.17
CA PRO A 914 -18.56 -26.99 6.57
C PRO A 914 -19.06 -25.98 5.53
N SER A 915 -19.68 -26.49 4.46
CA SER A 915 -20.28 -25.71 3.38
C SER A 915 -21.55 -26.38 2.88
N VAL A 916 -22.59 -25.59 2.63
CA VAL A 916 -23.85 -26.02 2.05
C VAL A 916 -24.27 -25.01 0.98
N ASN A 917 -24.68 -25.53 -0.18
CA ASN A 917 -25.25 -24.79 -1.29
C ASN A 917 -26.57 -25.44 -1.69
N LEU A 918 -27.66 -24.69 -1.73
CA LEU A 918 -28.99 -25.16 -2.09
C LEU A 918 -29.52 -24.29 -3.23
N ASN A 919 -30.14 -24.89 -4.23
CA ASN A 919 -30.78 -24.20 -5.34
C ASN A 919 -32.18 -24.80 -5.56
N LEU A 920 -33.17 -23.94 -5.73
CA LEU A 920 -34.52 -24.30 -6.10
C LEU A 920 -34.83 -23.66 -7.45
N TRP A 921 -34.88 -24.48 -8.49
CA TRP A 921 -35.28 -24.10 -9.84
C TRP A 921 -36.79 -24.22 -9.98
N GLY A 922 -37.39 -23.30 -10.74
CA GLY A 922 -38.78 -23.36 -11.16
C GLY A 922 -39.00 -22.65 -12.49
N PHE A 923 -40.23 -22.74 -12.99
CA PHE A 923 -40.64 -22.19 -14.29
C PHE A 923 -39.74 -22.70 -15.43
N ASP A 924 -39.64 -24.02 -15.60
CA ASP A 924 -38.84 -24.66 -16.66
C ASP A 924 -37.38 -24.20 -16.69
N ASP A 925 -36.73 -24.22 -15.52
CA ASP A 925 -35.34 -23.78 -15.30
C ASP A 925 -35.06 -22.32 -15.69
N GLN A 926 -36.07 -21.45 -15.66
CA GLN A 926 -35.91 -20.02 -15.93
C GLN A 926 -35.66 -19.22 -14.66
N VAL A 927 -36.15 -19.64 -13.50
CA VAL A 927 -35.93 -18.92 -12.23
C VAL A 927 -35.24 -19.85 -11.25
N VAL A 928 -34.19 -19.36 -10.58
CA VAL A 928 -33.55 -20.07 -9.48
C VAL A 928 -33.45 -19.19 -8.25
N PHE A 929 -33.83 -19.78 -7.12
CA PHE A 929 -33.50 -19.25 -5.81
C PHE A 929 -32.33 -20.04 -5.23
N ARG A 930 -31.23 -19.37 -4.90
CA ARG A 930 -30.02 -20.00 -4.36
C ARG A 930 -29.80 -19.58 -2.91
N LEU A 931 -29.40 -20.53 -2.07
CA LEU A 931 -28.96 -20.32 -0.70
C LEU A 931 -27.57 -20.92 -0.51
N TYR A 932 -26.75 -20.23 0.26
CA TYR A 932 -25.41 -20.68 0.63
C TYR A 932 -25.12 -20.34 2.08
N GLY A 933 -24.43 -21.25 2.76
CA GLY A 933 -23.85 -21.05 4.08
C GLY A 933 -22.56 -21.84 4.23
N ALA A 934 -21.46 -21.18 4.59
CA ALA A 934 -20.22 -21.86 4.92
C ALA A 934 -19.37 -21.11 5.93
N LYS A 935 -18.48 -21.85 6.60
CA LYS A 935 -17.36 -21.27 7.35
C LYS A 935 -16.18 -21.10 6.40
N THR A 936 -15.62 -19.90 6.33
CA THR A 936 -14.47 -19.56 5.47
C THR A 936 -13.31 -19.06 6.31
N VAL A 937 -12.09 -19.29 5.80
CA VAL A 937 -10.84 -18.83 6.43
C VAL A 937 -9.91 -18.18 5.42
N ALA A 938 -9.21 -17.13 5.87
CA ALA A 938 -8.11 -16.51 5.15
C ALA A 938 -6.90 -16.33 6.07
N ARG A 939 -5.71 -16.47 5.50
CA ARG A 939 -4.47 -16.50 6.28
C ARG A 939 -3.95 -15.08 6.52
N PRO A 940 -3.31 -14.80 7.67
CA PRO A 940 -2.63 -13.53 7.87
C PRO A 940 -1.55 -13.28 6.81
N SER A 941 -1.22 -12.00 6.59
CA SER A 941 -0.07 -11.62 5.77
C SER A 941 1.20 -12.26 6.33
N ILE A 942 2.10 -12.67 5.44
CA ILE A 942 3.36 -13.32 5.84
C ILE A 942 4.25 -12.38 6.66
N ASP A 943 4.20 -11.08 6.38
CA ASP A 943 4.96 -10.05 7.09
C ASP A 943 4.50 -9.93 8.55
N ASN A 944 3.23 -10.20 8.84
CA ASN A 944 2.70 -10.19 10.21
C ASN A 944 3.15 -11.43 11.01
N LEU A 945 3.78 -12.42 10.38
CA LEU A 945 4.23 -13.66 10.99
C LEU A 945 5.76 -13.70 11.18
N ILE A 946 6.51 -12.75 10.63
CA ILE A 946 7.98 -12.74 10.66
C ILE A 946 8.48 -12.17 12.00
N PRO A 947 9.09 -12.98 12.86
CA PRO A 947 9.41 -12.61 14.25
C PRO A 947 10.76 -11.89 14.36
N GLY A 948 11.07 -10.99 13.42
CA GLY A 948 12.31 -10.20 13.44
C GLY A 948 12.11 -8.84 14.08
N GLY A 949 13.12 -8.33 14.80
CA GLY A 949 13.10 -7.01 15.39
C GLY A 949 14.29 -6.75 16.32
N THR A 950 14.37 -5.52 16.83
CA THR A 950 15.41 -5.08 17.77
C THR A 950 14.81 -4.82 19.15
N CYS A 951 15.33 -5.49 20.18
CA CYS A 951 14.95 -5.30 21.58
C CYS A 951 16.13 -4.74 22.37
N THR A 952 15.89 -3.68 23.15
CA THR A 952 16.93 -2.95 23.85
C THR A 952 16.79 -3.16 25.34
N VAL A 953 17.87 -3.62 25.99
CA VAL A 953 18.01 -3.67 27.43
C VAL A 953 18.83 -2.45 27.85
N ASP A 954 18.17 -1.42 28.39
CA ASP A 954 18.84 -0.19 28.83
C ASP A 954 18.82 -0.08 30.36
N GLU A 955 19.97 -0.32 30.97
CA GLU A 955 20.14 -0.22 32.43
C GLU A 955 20.00 1.21 32.95
N ARG A 956 20.13 2.22 32.07
CA ARG A 956 19.93 3.63 32.43
C ARG A 956 18.48 3.92 32.76
N ASP A 957 17.54 3.25 32.11
CA ASP A 957 16.10 3.42 32.31
C ASP A 957 15.62 2.80 33.64
N VAL A 958 16.23 1.68 34.04
CA VAL A 958 15.95 0.98 35.30
C VAL A 958 16.45 1.79 36.51
N LEU A 959 17.55 2.53 36.35
CA LEU A 959 18.10 3.39 37.40
C LEU A 959 17.37 4.74 37.52
N ASP A 960 16.55 5.12 36.54
CA ASP A 960 15.68 6.32 36.53
C ASP A 960 14.26 6.02 37.03
N THR A 961 13.80 4.76 36.99
CA THR A 961 12.44 4.35 37.41
C THR A 961 12.48 3.33 38.55
N ALA A 962 12.10 3.76 39.76
CA ALA A 962 12.25 2.94 40.98
C ALA A 962 11.36 1.67 41.07
N THR A 963 10.50 1.39 40.09
CA THR A 963 9.66 0.17 40.05
C THR A 963 9.17 -0.10 38.62
N GLU A 964 9.96 -0.84 37.83
CA GLU A 964 9.57 -1.92 36.88
C GLU A 964 10.69 -2.17 35.84
N ASP A 965 11.25 -3.39 35.80
CA ASP A 965 12.26 -3.86 34.83
C ASP A 965 11.65 -4.09 33.43
N SER A 966 11.05 -3.06 32.83
CA SER A 966 10.33 -3.17 31.56
C SER A 966 11.16 -2.61 30.39
N PHE A 967 11.91 -3.48 29.72
CA PHE A 967 12.68 -3.16 28.51
C PHE A 967 11.78 -3.09 27.27
N GLY A 968 12.22 -2.50 26.15
CA GLY A 968 11.37 -2.27 24.98
C GLY A 968 11.97 -2.74 23.66
N CYS A 969 11.12 -3.11 22.70
CA CYS A 969 11.54 -3.35 21.32
C CYS A 969 11.11 -2.19 20.40
N ARG A 970 12.01 -1.74 19.52
CA ARG A 970 11.79 -0.56 18.68
C ARG A 970 11.06 -0.87 17.37
N ASP A 971 11.18 -2.11 16.91
CA ASP A 971 10.53 -2.63 15.69
C ASP A 971 9.29 -3.44 16.03
N ARG A 972 8.32 -3.44 15.11
CA ARG A 972 7.14 -4.30 15.25
C ARG A 972 7.52 -5.74 14.90
N VAL A 973 7.53 -6.60 15.92
CA VAL A 973 7.85 -8.02 15.77
C VAL A 973 6.62 -8.75 15.26
N GLY A 974 6.77 -9.54 14.18
CA GLY A 974 5.69 -10.39 13.68
C GLY A 974 5.28 -11.47 14.69
N ASN A 975 4.00 -11.84 14.68
CA ASN A 975 3.42 -12.83 15.56
C ASN A 975 3.01 -14.09 14.77
N PRO A 976 3.86 -15.14 14.72
CA PRO A 976 3.50 -16.43 14.14
C PRO A 976 2.25 -17.08 14.75
N GLY A 977 1.85 -16.66 15.95
CA GLY A 977 0.67 -17.14 16.67
C GLY A 977 -0.66 -16.53 16.21
N LEU A 978 -0.66 -15.61 15.23
CA LEU A 978 -1.89 -15.07 14.67
C LEU A 978 -2.78 -16.19 14.10
N LYS A 979 -4.01 -16.26 14.59
CA LYS A 979 -5.01 -17.17 14.03
C LYS A 979 -5.47 -16.69 12.65
N PRO A 980 -5.88 -17.60 11.75
CA PRO A 980 -6.53 -17.23 10.51
C PRO A 980 -7.77 -16.36 10.74
N PHE A 981 -7.99 -15.44 9.81
CA PHE A 981 -9.27 -14.77 9.68
C PHE A 981 -10.35 -15.81 9.48
N THR A 982 -11.42 -15.70 10.26
CA THR A 982 -12.49 -16.69 10.24
C THR A 982 -13.82 -15.98 10.16
N ALA A 983 -14.68 -16.42 9.24
CA ALA A 983 -16.01 -15.88 9.06
C ALA A 983 -17.03 -16.97 8.74
N TRP A 984 -18.29 -16.71 9.11
CA TRP A 984 -19.43 -17.37 8.51
C TRP A 984 -19.98 -16.51 7.38
N SER A 985 -20.13 -17.09 6.20
CA SER A 985 -20.60 -16.42 5.01
C SER A 985 -21.92 -17.04 4.57
N TYR A 986 -22.91 -16.19 4.36
CA TYR A 986 -24.26 -16.56 3.92
C TYR A 986 -24.61 -15.79 2.66
N ASN A 987 -25.28 -16.43 1.71
CA ASN A 987 -25.81 -15.76 0.52
C ASN A 987 -27.21 -16.29 0.21
N ALA A 988 -28.08 -15.39 -0.22
CA ALA A 988 -29.33 -15.71 -0.87
C ALA A 988 -29.38 -14.96 -2.21
N SER A 989 -29.68 -15.63 -3.32
CA SER A 989 -29.88 -14.97 -4.61
C SER A 989 -31.16 -15.43 -5.30
N LEU A 990 -31.78 -14.51 -6.03
CA LEU A 990 -32.85 -14.78 -6.98
C LEU A 990 -32.33 -14.41 -8.36
N GLU A 991 -32.37 -15.37 -9.28
CA GLU A 991 -31.85 -15.23 -10.63
C GLU A 991 -32.94 -15.64 -11.63
N TRP A 992 -33.18 -14.78 -12.62
CA TRP A 992 -34.14 -15.02 -13.69
C TRP A 992 -33.43 -15.01 -15.05
N TYR A 993 -33.67 -16.05 -15.82
CA TYR A 993 -33.12 -16.34 -17.14
C TYR A 993 -34.27 -16.43 -18.15
N PRO A 994 -34.83 -15.30 -18.61
CA PRO A 994 -35.91 -15.32 -19.60
C PRO A 994 -35.53 -16.07 -20.89
N ASN A 995 -34.24 -16.00 -21.26
CA ASN A 995 -33.68 -16.69 -22.42
C ASN A 995 -32.14 -16.76 -22.26
N LYS A 996 -31.45 -17.37 -23.23
CA LYS A 996 -29.98 -17.51 -23.21
C LYS A 996 -29.21 -16.17 -23.21
N ASP A 997 -29.81 -15.10 -23.74
CA ASP A 997 -29.20 -13.79 -23.85
C ASP A 997 -29.41 -12.93 -22.60
N THR A 998 -30.43 -13.22 -21.80
CA THR A 998 -30.91 -12.32 -20.75
C THR A 998 -30.79 -12.95 -19.38
N ILE A 999 -30.22 -12.21 -18.42
CA ILE A 999 -30.24 -12.56 -17.00
C ILE A 999 -30.51 -11.32 -16.16
N PHE A 1000 -31.38 -11.48 -15.16
CA PHE A 1000 -31.54 -10.57 -14.04
C PHE A 1000 -31.19 -11.30 -12.75
N SER A 1001 -30.40 -10.68 -11.88
CA SER A 1001 -29.95 -11.29 -10.63
C SER A 1001 -29.95 -10.27 -9.51
N VAL A 1002 -30.53 -10.66 -8.39
CA VAL A 1002 -30.45 -9.94 -7.12
C VAL A 1002 -29.89 -10.90 -6.08
N ALA A 1003 -28.87 -10.49 -5.34
CA ALA A 1003 -28.30 -11.27 -4.27
C ALA A 1003 -28.13 -10.45 -3.00
N TYR A 1004 -28.41 -11.09 -1.87
CA TYR A 1004 -28.10 -10.60 -0.54
C TYR A 1004 -27.04 -11.51 0.08
N GLY A 1005 -25.92 -10.92 0.50
CA GLY A 1005 -24.82 -11.58 1.20
C GLY A 1005 -24.68 -11.04 2.62
N LYS A 1006 -24.35 -11.94 3.55
CA LYS A 1006 -24.00 -11.58 4.93
C LYS A 1006 -22.72 -12.28 5.34
N LEU A 1007 -21.76 -11.49 5.80
CA LEU A 1007 -20.50 -11.97 6.34
C LEU A 1007 -20.45 -11.66 7.84
N ASP A 1008 -20.33 -12.70 8.66
CA ASP A 1008 -20.17 -12.61 10.11
C ASP A 1008 -18.73 -13.02 10.47
N VAL A 1009 -17.85 -12.02 10.51
CA VAL A 1009 -16.44 -12.19 10.80
C VAL A 1009 -16.26 -12.37 12.30
N LYS A 1010 -15.66 -13.48 12.71
CA LYS A 1010 -15.37 -13.79 14.12
C LYS A 1010 -13.96 -13.36 14.52
N ILE A 1011 -13.01 -13.50 13.61
CA ILE A 1011 -11.62 -13.07 13.79
C ILE A 1011 -11.27 -12.14 12.63
N GLY A 1012 -11.03 -10.86 12.93
CA GLY A 1012 -10.79 -9.80 11.96
C GLY A 1012 -9.32 -9.58 11.62
N LYS A 1013 -9.02 -8.41 11.00
CA LYS A 1013 -7.66 -8.07 10.55
C LYS A 1013 -6.69 -7.96 11.72
N PRO A 1014 -5.46 -8.49 11.64
CA PRO A 1014 -4.48 -8.26 12.69
C PRO A 1014 -4.36 -6.77 12.98
N ILE A 1015 -4.44 -6.42 14.25
CA ILE A 1015 -4.28 -5.05 14.75
C ILE A 1015 -2.94 -4.92 15.43
N ALA A 1016 -2.38 -3.73 15.33
CA ALA A 1016 -1.17 -3.34 16.04
C ALA A 1016 -1.44 -3.29 17.55
N VAL A 1017 -0.65 -4.00 18.34
CA VAL A 1017 -0.68 -3.91 19.82
C VAL A 1017 0.75 -3.84 20.36
N THR A 1018 0.89 -3.52 21.64
CA THR A 1018 2.15 -3.68 22.39
C THR A 1018 1.85 -4.58 23.58
N VAL A 1019 2.64 -5.64 23.76
CA VAL A 1019 2.46 -6.64 24.83
C VAL A 1019 3.76 -6.83 25.59
N LEU A 1020 3.68 -7.21 26.87
CA LEU A 1020 4.84 -7.63 27.64
C LEU A 1020 5.11 -9.12 27.35
N GLU A 1021 6.22 -9.43 26.68
CA GLU A 1021 6.60 -10.81 26.28
C GLU A 1021 8.07 -11.10 26.59
N LYS A 1022 8.43 -12.39 26.69
CA LYS A 1022 9.81 -12.86 26.81
C LYS A 1022 10.27 -13.45 25.47
N PRO A 1023 10.69 -12.63 24.47
CA PRO A 1023 11.03 -13.09 23.13
C PRO A 1023 12.18 -14.11 23.07
N PHE A 1024 12.96 -14.25 24.15
CA PHE A 1024 14.06 -15.20 24.27
C PHE A 1024 13.73 -16.40 25.18
N GLU A 1025 12.47 -16.61 25.58
CA GLU A 1025 12.07 -17.76 26.40
C GLU A 1025 12.53 -19.09 25.78
N GLY A 1026 13.14 -19.98 26.58
CA GLY A 1026 13.69 -21.27 26.12
C GLY A 1026 15.05 -21.18 25.40
N SER A 1027 15.63 -19.99 25.32
CA SER A 1027 16.96 -19.75 24.77
C SER A 1027 18.07 -20.05 25.79
N THR A 1028 19.20 -20.60 25.34
CA THR A 1028 20.42 -20.72 26.16
C THR A 1028 21.30 -19.46 26.13
N GLU A 1029 20.87 -18.44 25.41
CA GLU A 1029 21.65 -17.21 25.22
C GLU A 1029 21.69 -16.39 26.50
N ILE A 1030 22.83 -15.75 26.68
CA ILE A 1030 23.10 -14.86 27.80
C ILE A 1030 23.24 -13.43 27.30
N ASP A 1031 22.92 -12.47 28.16
CA ASP A 1031 23.32 -11.10 27.96
C ASP A 1031 24.86 -11.05 27.92
N PRO A 1032 25.46 -10.53 26.84
CA PRO A 1032 26.90 -10.61 26.62
C PRO A 1032 27.73 -9.80 27.61
N ILE A 1033 27.11 -8.90 28.38
CA ILE A 1033 27.78 -8.06 29.37
C ILE A 1033 27.66 -8.66 30.77
N THR A 1034 26.47 -9.15 31.14
CA THR A 1034 26.17 -9.62 32.50
C THR A 1034 26.23 -11.13 32.66
N GLY A 1035 26.14 -11.90 31.57
CA GLY A 1035 26.03 -13.36 31.60
C GLY A 1035 24.67 -13.87 32.04
N ALA A 1036 23.68 -12.99 32.26
CA ALA A 1036 22.33 -13.38 32.67
C ALA A 1036 21.56 -14.06 31.52
N PRO A 1037 20.78 -15.13 31.77
CA PRO A 1037 19.95 -15.75 30.74
C PRO A 1037 18.94 -14.77 30.14
N LEU A 1038 18.98 -14.58 28.82
CA LEU A 1038 18.04 -13.71 28.13
C LEU A 1038 16.61 -14.26 28.17
N ALA A 1039 16.45 -15.56 28.42
CA ALA A 1039 15.16 -16.23 28.55
C ALA A 1039 14.30 -15.68 29.70
N ASP A 1040 14.91 -15.02 30.69
CA ASP A 1040 14.19 -14.54 31.87
C ASP A 1040 13.70 -13.10 31.74
N ILE A 1041 14.20 -12.33 30.76
CA ILE A 1041 13.94 -10.90 30.59
C ILE A 1041 12.66 -10.68 29.76
N ALA A 1042 11.75 -9.84 30.29
CA ALA A 1042 10.55 -9.41 29.59
C ALA A 1042 10.77 -8.07 28.86
N PHE A 1043 10.13 -7.94 27.70
CA PHE A 1043 10.17 -6.74 26.88
C PHE A 1043 8.74 -6.32 26.51
N LEU A 1044 8.50 -5.02 26.45
CA LEU A 1044 7.38 -4.42 25.74
C LEU A 1044 7.64 -4.58 24.25
N VAL A 1045 6.96 -5.55 23.65
CA VAL A 1045 7.08 -5.91 22.24
C VAL A 1045 5.90 -5.31 21.46
N PRO A 1046 6.13 -4.32 20.58
CA PRO A 1046 5.14 -3.96 19.58
C PRO A 1046 4.94 -5.15 18.64
N THR A 1047 3.73 -5.71 18.59
CA THR A 1047 3.43 -6.91 17.79
C THR A 1047 2.03 -6.83 17.15
N TRP A 1048 1.53 -7.95 16.66
CA TRP A 1048 0.21 -8.09 16.06
C TRP A 1048 -0.69 -8.99 16.92
N ALA A 1049 -1.91 -8.55 17.17
CA ALA A 1049 -2.97 -9.36 17.76
C ALA A 1049 -4.10 -9.57 16.74
N ASN A 1050 -4.88 -10.64 16.90
CA ASN A 1050 -6.08 -10.86 16.11
C ASN A 1050 -7.10 -9.72 16.37
N GLY A 1051 -7.51 -9.01 15.32
CA GLY A 1051 -8.45 -7.89 15.47
C GLY A 1051 -9.91 -8.32 15.66
N PRO A 1052 -10.77 -7.35 16.02
CA PRO A 1052 -12.16 -7.61 16.34
C PRO A 1052 -12.95 -8.12 15.13
N GLY A 1053 -13.96 -8.94 15.42
CA GLY A 1053 -14.94 -9.38 14.43
C GLY A 1053 -15.90 -8.24 14.01
N TYR A 1054 -16.55 -8.39 12.87
CA TYR A 1054 -17.54 -7.43 12.37
C TYR A 1054 -18.58 -8.13 11.49
N LYS A 1055 -19.73 -7.46 11.27
CA LYS A 1055 -20.80 -7.95 10.39
C LYS A 1055 -20.94 -7.04 9.17
N ARG A 1056 -20.98 -7.66 7.99
CA ARG A 1056 -21.17 -6.97 6.72
C ARG A 1056 -22.39 -7.51 5.98
N ASN A 1057 -23.21 -6.59 5.47
CA ASN A 1057 -24.32 -6.83 4.58
C ASN A 1057 -23.92 -6.38 3.17
N ILE A 1058 -24.32 -7.16 2.17
CA ILE A 1058 -23.96 -6.95 0.78
C ILE A 1058 -25.22 -7.15 -0.05
N TRP A 1059 -25.59 -6.17 -0.86
CA TRP A 1059 -26.59 -6.32 -1.91
C TRP A 1059 -25.89 -6.24 -3.26
N GLU A 1060 -26.16 -7.20 -4.14
CA GLU A 1060 -25.63 -7.23 -5.50
C GLU A 1060 -26.80 -7.31 -6.48
N PHE A 1061 -26.79 -6.41 -7.47
CA PHE A 1061 -27.74 -6.38 -8.57
C PHE A 1061 -26.95 -6.55 -9.87
N SER A 1062 -27.43 -7.39 -10.76
CA SER A 1062 -26.79 -7.65 -12.05
C SER A 1062 -27.83 -7.86 -13.15
N VAL A 1063 -27.60 -7.23 -14.29
CA VAL A 1063 -28.38 -7.42 -15.50
C VAL A 1063 -27.44 -7.59 -16.69
N LYS A 1064 -27.73 -8.57 -17.54
CA LYS A 1064 -27.12 -8.68 -18.86
C LYS A 1064 -28.20 -9.00 -19.88
N THR A 1065 -28.23 -8.28 -20.99
CA THR A 1065 -29.20 -8.54 -22.07
C THR A 1065 -28.63 -8.15 -23.44
N ALA A 1066 -28.92 -8.97 -24.45
CA ALA A 1066 -28.72 -8.62 -25.85
C ALA A 1066 -30.07 -8.22 -26.47
N TYR A 1067 -30.16 -7.05 -27.08
CA TYR A 1067 -31.40 -6.46 -27.58
C TYR A 1067 -31.82 -6.99 -28.95
N THR A 1068 -31.73 -8.30 -29.15
CA THR A 1068 -32.01 -8.96 -30.44
C THR A 1068 -33.45 -8.77 -30.94
N PHE A 1069 -34.36 -8.37 -30.05
CA PHE A 1069 -35.75 -8.05 -30.35
C PHE A 1069 -35.99 -6.62 -30.86
N LEU A 1070 -35.04 -5.70 -30.69
CA LEU A 1070 -35.16 -4.35 -31.28
C LEU A 1070 -35.04 -4.44 -32.80
N PRO A 1071 -35.60 -3.49 -33.58
CA PRO A 1071 -35.52 -3.50 -35.04
C PRO A 1071 -34.08 -3.23 -35.55
N TRP A 1072 -33.91 -2.83 -36.82
CA TRP A 1072 -32.73 -2.16 -37.42
C TRP A 1072 -31.32 -2.59 -36.91
N PHE A 1073 -30.43 -1.62 -36.67
CA PHE A 1073 -29.07 -1.84 -36.17
C PHE A 1073 -29.05 -2.07 -34.64
N LEU A 1074 -30.06 -1.61 -33.90
CA LEU A 1074 -30.14 -1.85 -32.45
C LEU A 1074 -30.26 -3.33 -32.07
N LYS A 1075 -30.69 -4.23 -32.97
CA LYS A 1075 -30.69 -5.68 -32.71
C LYS A 1075 -29.31 -6.28 -32.43
N TYR A 1076 -28.25 -5.57 -32.83
CA TYR A 1076 -26.85 -5.94 -32.59
C TYR A 1076 -26.28 -5.33 -31.31
N THR A 1077 -27.09 -4.64 -30.52
CA THR A 1077 -26.66 -4.01 -29.27
C THR A 1077 -26.97 -4.87 -28.05
N GLY A 1078 -26.24 -4.64 -26.96
CA GLY A 1078 -26.53 -5.21 -25.66
C GLY A 1078 -25.92 -4.42 -24.52
N VAL A 1079 -26.37 -4.72 -23.31
CA VAL A 1079 -25.92 -4.05 -22.09
C VAL A 1079 -25.56 -5.08 -21.02
N ASP A 1080 -24.52 -4.76 -20.26
CA ASP A 1080 -24.13 -5.44 -19.03
C ASP A 1080 -24.06 -4.38 -17.93
N ALA A 1081 -24.80 -4.54 -16.84
CA ALA A 1081 -24.72 -3.60 -15.73
C ALA A 1081 -24.77 -4.33 -14.39
N ASN A 1082 -24.03 -3.80 -13.41
CA ASN A 1082 -24.06 -4.28 -12.05
C ASN A 1082 -23.88 -3.15 -11.03
N LEU A 1083 -24.50 -3.35 -9.88
CA LEU A 1083 -24.45 -2.45 -8.74
C LEU A 1083 -24.24 -3.30 -7.48
N SER A 1084 -23.28 -2.91 -6.66
CA SER A 1084 -23.03 -3.54 -5.36
C SER A 1084 -23.13 -2.50 -4.26
N VAL A 1085 -23.92 -2.79 -3.23
CA VAL A 1085 -24.14 -1.95 -2.06
C VAL A 1085 -23.64 -2.68 -0.84
N LEU A 1086 -22.67 -2.10 -0.15
CA LEU A 1086 -22.10 -2.65 1.07
C LEU A 1086 -22.51 -1.80 2.26
N SER A 1087 -22.85 -2.47 3.35
CA SER A 1087 -23.10 -1.84 4.64
C SER A 1087 -22.52 -2.70 5.74
N SER A 1088 -21.57 -2.15 6.47
CA SER A 1088 -20.96 -2.80 7.62
C SER A 1088 -21.37 -2.08 8.89
N ALA A 1089 -21.78 -2.85 9.89
CA ALA A 1089 -21.99 -2.34 11.25
C ALA A 1089 -20.75 -2.72 12.05
N ALA A 1090 -19.92 -1.72 12.35
CA ALA A 1090 -18.90 -1.86 13.37
C ALA A 1090 -19.59 -1.65 14.73
N THR A 1091 -19.61 -2.68 15.59
CA THR A 1091 -20.12 -2.56 16.97
C THR A 1091 -19.14 -1.82 17.90
N SER A 1092 -17.91 -1.58 17.40
CA SER A 1092 -16.79 -0.83 17.96
C SER A 1092 -15.86 -0.51 16.77
N GLY A 1093 -15.31 0.69 16.65
CA GLY A 1093 -14.63 1.12 15.43
C GLY A 1093 -13.92 2.48 15.55
N GLN A 1094 -13.16 2.87 14.52
CA GLN A 1094 -12.45 4.16 14.54
C GLN A 1094 -13.46 5.28 14.75
N GLN A 1095 -13.28 6.09 15.78
CA GLN A 1095 -14.10 7.29 15.98
C GLN A 1095 -13.27 8.51 15.63
N ASP A 1096 -13.85 9.45 14.90
CA ASP A 1096 -13.20 10.73 14.67
C ASP A 1096 -12.97 11.44 16.02
N PRO A 1097 -11.73 11.79 16.38
CA PRO A 1097 -11.40 12.36 17.70
C PRO A 1097 -11.99 13.75 17.96
N LEU A 1098 -12.61 14.38 16.96
CA LEU A 1098 -13.24 15.70 17.11
C LEU A 1098 -14.76 15.57 17.21
N THR A 1099 -15.39 14.88 16.26
CA THR A 1099 -16.86 14.77 16.18
C THR A 1099 -17.43 13.61 16.99
N GLY A 1100 -16.65 12.54 17.22
CA GLY A 1100 -17.14 11.27 17.77
C GLY A 1100 -17.86 10.38 16.75
N ASP A 1101 -17.86 10.77 15.47
CA ASP A 1101 -18.47 9.95 14.42
C ASP A 1101 -17.75 8.62 14.28
N VAL A 1102 -18.49 7.52 14.25
CA VAL A 1102 -17.95 6.18 14.00
C VAL A 1102 -17.69 6.00 12.50
N MET A 1103 -16.44 5.74 12.15
CA MET A 1103 -16.00 5.53 10.77
C MET A 1103 -16.39 4.13 10.26
N ALA A 1104 -16.62 4.03 8.95
CA ALA A 1104 -16.74 2.75 8.28
C ALA A 1104 -15.42 1.95 8.38
N PRO A 1105 -15.45 0.60 8.21
CA PRO A 1105 -14.23 -0.18 8.11
C PRO A 1105 -13.28 0.35 7.00
N PRO A 1106 -11.97 0.39 7.24
CA PRO A 1106 -10.98 0.84 6.26
C PRO A 1106 -11.10 0.18 4.90
N ASP A 1107 -10.88 0.99 3.85
CA ASP A 1107 -10.87 0.61 2.43
C ASP A 1107 -12.17 0.00 1.87
N GLU A 1108 -13.27 0.11 2.61
CA GLU A 1108 -14.60 -0.30 2.16
C GLU A 1108 -15.33 0.88 1.50
N SER A 1109 -15.56 0.82 0.18
CA SER A 1109 -16.53 1.71 -0.47
C SER A 1109 -17.95 1.20 -0.29
N LYS A 1110 -18.88 2.12 -0.08
CA LYS A 1110 -20.32 1.83 0.09
C LYS A 1110 -20.98 1.36 -1.20
N TYR A 1111 -20.64 1.96 -2.34
CA TYR A 1111 -21.20 1.60 -3.64
C TYR A 1111 -20.13 1.38 -4.71
N TYR A 1112 -20.38 0.37 -5.54
CA TYR A 1112 -19.62 0.08 -6.76
C TYR A 1112 -20.60 -0.17 -7.89
N ALA A 1113 -20.45 0.53 -9.01
CA ALA A 1113 -21.31 0.36 -10.17
C ALA A 1113 -20.45 0.19 -11.42
N ASN A 1114 -20.78 -0.80 -12.24
CA ASN A 1114 -20.18 -0.97 -13.56
C ASN A 1114 -21.29 -1.12 -14.59
N ALA A 1115 -21.13 -0.46 -15.73
CA ALA A 1115 -22.04 -0.59 -16.85
C ALA A 1115 -21.26 -0.61 -18.16
N SER A 1116 -21.64 -1.49 -19.07
CA SER A 1116 -21.04 -1.62 -20.39
C SER A 1116 -22.13 -1.69 -21.45
N LEU A 1117 -22.01 -0.84 -22.47
CA LEU A 1117 -22.84 -0.87 -23.67
C LEU A 1117 -22.00 -1.40 -24.83
N TRP A 1118 -22.51 -2.36 -25.58
CA TRP A 1118 -21.82 -2.93 -26.73
C TRP A 1118 -22.71 -3.02 -27.97
N TYR A 1119 -22.07 -3.02 -29.14
CA TYR A 1119 -22.63 -3.28 -30.47
C TYR A 1119 -21.75 -4.31 -31.16
N ASP A 1120 -22.36 -5.34 -31.77
CA ASP A 1120 -21.65 -6.39 -32.49
C ASP A 1120 -22.51 -6.95 -33.63
N ASP A 1121 -22.21 -6.54 -34.86
CA ASP A 1121 -22.86 -7.07 -36.08
C ASP A 1121 -22.00 -8.14 -36.79
N GLY A 1122 -20.91 -8.59 -36.14
CA GLY A 1122 -19.93 -9.51 -36.71
C GLY A 1122 -18.90 -8.87 -37.64
N LYS A 1123 -19.12 -7.62 -38.11
CA LYS A 1123 -18.13 -6.85 -38.87
C LYS A 1123 -17.56 -5.69 -38.05
N LEU A 1124 -18.43 -4.90 -37.43
CA LEU A 1124 -18.12 -3.82 -36.51
C LEU A 1124 -18.45 -4.29 -35.10
N ASN A 1125 -17.47 -4.16 -34.21
CA ASN A 1125 -17.63 -4.37 -32.77
C ASN A 1125 -17.28 -3.06 -32.06
N MET A 1126 -18.16 -2.59 -31.19
CA MET A 1126 -17.94 -1.39 -30.38
C MET A 1126 -18.34 -1.65 -28.95
N ARG A 1127 -17.61 -1.07 -28.01
CA ARG A 1127 -17.93 -1.17 -26.59
C ARG A 1127 -17.48 0.05 -25.81
N VAL A 1128 -18.34 0.49 -24.90
CA VAL A 1128 -18.05 1.57 -23.94
C VAL A 1128 -18.38 1.05 -22.55
N SER A 1129 -17.45 1.23 -21.59
CA SER A 1129 -17.64 0.87 -20.19
C SER A 1129 -17.53 2.09 -19.30
N TYR A 1130 -18.38 2.10 -18.27
CA TYR A 1130 -18.43 3.03 -17.18
C TYR A 1130 -18.16 2.26 -15.88
N GLN A 1131 -17.21 2.75 -15.08
CA GLN A 1131 -16.89 2.21 -13.76
C GLN A 1131 -16.96 3.34 -12.74
N TYR A 1132 -17.71 3.13 -11.65
CA TYR A 1132 -17.86 4.09 -10.57
C TYR A 1132 -17.65 3.42 -9.21
N ARG A 1133 -16.87 4.10 -8.37
CA ARG A 1133 -16.60 3.68 -7.00
C ARG A 1133 -16.71 4.88 -6.08
N THR A 1134 -17.50 4.78 -5.03
CA THR A 1134 -17.64 5.87 -4.05
C THR A 1134 -16.41 6.02 -3.17
N SER A 1135 -16.34 7.17 -2.49
CA SER A 1135 -15.30 7.42 -1.50
C SER A 1135 -15.26 6.32 -0.44
N ARG A 1136 -14.08 6.12 0.12
CA ARG A 1136 -13.83 5.14 1.19
C ARG A 1136 -12.90 5.74 2.21
N PHE A 1137 -13.24 5.51 3.48
CA PHE A 1137 -12.40 5.86 4.60
C PHE A 1137 -11.16 4.96 4.62
N SER A 1138 -9.99 5.52 4.89
CA SER A 1138 -8.74 4.76 5.01
C SER A 1138 -8.28 4.66 6.46
N CYS A 1139 -8.20 5.79 7.16
CA CYS A 1139 -7.68 5.89 8.53
C CYS A 1139 -7.91 7.31 9.07
N ILE A 1140 -7.72 7.50 10.37
CA ILE A 1140 -7.54 8.81 10.99
C ILE A 1140 -6.04 9.10 11.03
N THR A 1141 -5.61 10.29 10.66
CA THR A 1141 -4.19 10.66 10.68
C THR A 1141 -3.69 10.80 12.15
N PRO A 1142 -2.39 10.58 12.48
CA PRO A 1142 -1.35 9.95 11.70
C PRO A 1142 -1.47 8.41 11.61
N CYS A 1143 -1.99 7.85 10.51
CA CYS A 1143 -2.45 6.45 10.32
C CYS A 1143 -1.58 5.28 10.89
N GLY A 1144 -1.46 5.14 12.22
CA GLY A 1144 -0.81 4.03 12.92
C GLY A 1144 0.73 3.94 12.81
N GLY A 1145 1.43 5.02 12.43
CA GLY A 1145 2.90 5.00 12.30
C GLY A 1145 3.63 4.93 13.65
N ASN A 1146 4.56 3.99 13.83
CA ASN A 1146 5.32 3.75 15.07
C ASN A 1146 5.94 5.02 15.72
N THR A 1147 6.00 5.01 17.06
CA THR A 1147 6.77 5.83 18.04
C THR A 1147 6.52 7.35 18.16
N THR A 1148 5.81 8.01 17.22
CA THR A 1148 5.55 9.47 17.29
C THR A 1148 4.10 9.84 17.00
N ASP A 1149 3.18 8.93 17.34
CA ASP A 1149 1.76 9.23 17.26
C ASP A 1149 1.40 10.39 18.21
N ILE A 1150 0.80 11.43 17.64
CA ILE A 1150 0.36 12.65 18.35
C ILE A 1150 -1.13 12.59 18.69
N ASN A 1151 -1.86 11.53 18.31
CA ASN A 1151 -3.21 11.32 18.79
C ASN A 1151 -3.21 11.01 20.29
N TYR A 1152 -4.28 11.42 20.96
CA TYR A 1152 -4.53 10.97 22.33
C TYR A 1152 -5.15 9.56 22.33
N PRO A 1153 -5.06 8.81 23.46
CA PRO A 1153 -5.59 7.46 23.53
C PRO A 1153 -7.08 7.36 23.19
N GLY A 1154 -7.41 6.44 22.30
CA GLY A 1154 -8.78 6.15 21.84
C GLY A 1154 -8.90 4.69 21.41
N GLU A 1155 -10.04 4.29 20.81
CA GLU A 1155 -10.30 2.88 20.42
C GLU A 1155 -9.22 2.23 19.55
N GLN A 1156 -8.35 3.04 18.93
CA GLN A 1156 -7.31 2.59 18.01
C GLN A 1156 -5.89 2.99 18.38
N TRP A 1157 -5.78 3.94 19.29
CA TRP A 1157 -4.52 4.56 19.68
C TRP A 1157 -4.37 4.22 21.15
N THR A 1158 -3.58 3.20 21.44
CA THR A 1158 -3.33 2.78 22.82
C THR A 1158 -2.03 3.36 23.36
N ASN A 1159 -1.36 4.20 22.57
CA ASN A 1159 -0.13 4.85 22.97
C ASN A 1159 -0.44 5.98 23.95
N VAL A 1160 -0.11 5.75 25.21
CA VAL A 1160 -0.25 6.75 26.28
C VAL A 1160 0.88 7.77 26.28
N ARG A 1161 1.93 7.62 25.45
CA ARG A 1161 3.09 8.51 25.47
C ARG A 1161 2.74 9.89 24.91
N LEU A 1162 3.08 10.92 25.67
CA LEU A 1162 3.06 12.30 25.19
C LEU A 1162 4.39 12.61 24.50
N VAL A 1163 4.35 13.03 23.24
CA VAL A 1163 5.55 13.39 22.44
C VAL A 1163 5.41 14.81 21.91
N ALA A 1164 6.51 15.54 21.73
CA ALA A 1164 6.44 16.89 21.17
C ALA A 1164 5.74 16.89 19.79
N PRO A 1165 4.76 17.77 19.53
CA PRO A 1165 4.35 18.94 20.33
C PRO A 1165 3.10 18.71 21.23
N GLY A 1166 3.03 17.62 21.98
CA GLY A 1166 1.84 17.22 22.75
C GLY A 1166 0.77 16.55 21.88
N TYR A 1167 -0.41 16.27 22.46
CA TYR A 1167 -1.52 15.71 21.69
C TYR A 1167 -2.08 16.73 20.70
N ASN A 1168 -2.33 16.26 19.48
CA ASN A 1168 -2.89 17.03 18.38
C ASN A 1168 -3.67 16.06 17.48
N PRO A 1169 -5.00 15.94 17.66
CA PRO A 1169 -5.79 14.87 17.08
C PRO A 1169 -5.88 15.00 15.55
N GLY A 1170 -5.49 13.98 14.81
CA GLY A 1170 -5.60 14.04 13.36
C GLY A 1170 -7.05 13.92 12.87
N VAL A 1171 -7.18 13.84 11.54
CA VAL A 1171 -8.46 13.97 10.85
C VAL A 1171 -8.75 12.73 10.01
N PRO A 1172 -10.03 12.42 9.73
CA PRO A 1172 -10.38 11.33 8.84
C PRO A 1172 -9.80 11.52 7.43
N ARG A 1173 -9.25 10.46 6.86
CA ARG A 1173 -8.67 10.42 5.52
C ARG A 1173 -9.53 9.55 4.60
N PHE A 1174 -9.94 10.11 3.46
CA PHE A 1174 -10.74 9.44 2.45
C PHE A 1174 -10.01 9.37 1.13
N ASN A 1175 -10.07 8.22 0.46
CA ASN A 1175 -9.88 8.18 -0.99
C ASN A 1175 -11.21 8.60 -1.61
N ASP A 1176 -11.20 9.65 -2.42
CA ASP A 1176 -12.41 10.23 -2.99
C ASP A 1176 -13.04 9.31 -4.05
N SER A 1177 -14.28 9.58 -4.42
CA SER A 1177 -14.96 8.82 -5.46
C SER A 1177 -14.23 8.95 -6.79
N SER A 1178 -14.25 7.89 -7.60
CA SER A 1178 -13.63 7.90 -8.93
C SER A 1178 -14.55 7.32 -9.99
N THR A 1179 -14.44 7.88 -11.19
CA THR A 1179 -15.23 7.48 -12.38
C THR A 1179 -14.32 7.26 -13.59
N PHE A 1180 -14.33 6.04 -14.14
CA PHE A 1180 -13.56 5.73 -15.35
C PHE A 1180 -14.48 5.39 -16.52
N ILE A 1181 -14.15 5.93 -17.70
CA ILE A 1181 -14.76 5.53 -18.97
C ILE A 1181 -13.69 4.97 -19.90
N ASP A 1182 -13.91 3.75 -20.37
CA ASP A 1182 -13.05 3.04 -21.31
C ASP A 1182 -13.85 2.65 -22.55
N ALA A 1183 -13.21 2.66 -23.72
CA ALA A 1183 -13.88 2.37 -24.99
C ALA A 1183 -12.99 1.54 -25.94
N LYS A 1184 -13.61 0.70 -26.75
CA LYS A 1184 -12.98 -0.05 -27.83
C LYS A 1184 -13.87 -0.09 -29.05
N ILE A 1185 -13.25 0.01 -30.22
CA ILE A 1185 -13.87 -0.24 -31.52
C ILE A 1185 -12.96 -1.17 -32.31
N SER A 1186 -13.54 -2.17 -32.96
CA SER A 1186 -12.83 -3.02 -33.90
C SER A 1186 -13.67 -3.28 -35.15
N TYR A 1187 -12.98 -3.50 -36.25
CA TYR A 1187 -13.58 -3.72 -37.56
C TYR A 1187 -12.89 -4.88 -38.27
N ASN A 1188 -13.67 -5.89 -38.62
CA ASN A 1188 -13.23 -7.06 -39.38
C ASN A 1188 -13.15 -6.67 -40.86
N VAL A 1189 -11.94 -6.34 -41.31
CA VAL A 1189 -11.64 -6.03 -42.71
C VAL A 1189 -11.88 -7.26 -43.59
N THR A 1190 -11.47 -8.42 -43.10
CA THR A 1190 -11.80 -9.73 -43.67
C THR A 1190 -12.25 -10.67 -42.54
N ARG A 1191 -12.66 -11.90 -42.87
CA ARG A 1191 -12.97 -12.93 -41.87
C ARG A 1191 -11.77 -13.33 -41.00
N ASN A 1192 -10.56 -13.00 -41.44
CA ASN A 1192 -9.31 -13.39 -40.80
C ASN A 1192 -8.49 -12.19 -40.33
N ALA A 1193 -8.87 -10.95 -40.66
CA ALA A 1193 -8.11 -9.75 -40.32
C ALA A 1193 -9.03 -8.68 -39.71
N GLN A 1194 -8.67 -8.23 -38.51
CA GLN A 1194 -9.36 -7.21 -37.75
C GLN A 1194 -8.41 -6.05 -37.45
N ILE A 1195 -8.92 -4.83 -37.57
CA ILE A 1195 -8.27 -3.63 -37.02
C ILE A 1195 -9.00 -3.21 -35.75
N TYR A 1196 -8.29 -2.65 -34.78
CA TYR A 1196 -8.90 -2.17 -33.54
C TYR A 1196 -8.27 -0.88 -33.04
N LEU A 1197 -9.06 -0.11 -32.31
CA LEU A 1197 -8.67 1.09 -31.57
C LEU A 1197 -9.28 1.03 -30.17
N GLU A 1198 -8.48 1.35 -29.18
CA GLU A 1198 -8.75 1.24 -27.76
C GLU A 1198 -8.42 2.56 -27.07
N GLY A 1199 -9.30 3.02 -26.20
CA GLY A 1199 -9.12 4.24 -25.40
C GLY A 1199 -9.45 3.96 -23.93
N ARG A 1200 -8.59 4.43 -23.02
CA ARG A 1200 -8.74 4.21 -21.58
C ARG A 1200 -8.60 5.50 -20.79
N ASN A 1201 -9.34 5.57 -19.69
CA ASN A 1201 -9.49 6.79 -18.90
C ASN A 1201 -9.84 7.99 -19.78
N MET A 1202 -10.85 7.81 -20.64
CA MET A 1202 -11.24 8.80 -21.64
C MET A 1202 -11.73 10.12 -21.01
N THR A 1203 -12.17 10.07 -19.75
CA THR A 1203 -12.55 11.21 -18.91
C THR A 1203 -11.37 11.96 -18.30
N ARG A 1204 -10.16 11.39 -18.35
CA ARG A 1204 -8.96 11.91 -17.68
C ARG A 1204 -9.17 12.07 -16.16
N GLU A 1205 -9.81 11.06 -15.57
CA GLU A 1205 -10.04 10.99 -14.14
C GLU A 1205 -8.71 10.91 -13.38
N ALA A 1206 -8.59 11.72 -12.33
CA ALA A 1206 -7.53 11.65 -11.33
C ALA A 1206 -8.06 11.05 -10.03
N GLN A 1207 -7.18 10.47 -9.23
CA GLN A 1207 -7.50 9.99 -7.89
C GLN A 1207 -7.07 11.02 -6.85
N THR A 1208 -7.99 11.38 -5.97
CA THR A 1208 -7.76 12.37 -4.92
C THR A 1208 -7.95 11.74 -3.55
N ILE A 1209 -7.16 12.21 -2.60
CA ILE A 1209 -7.25 11.83 -1.19
C ILE A 1209 -7.48 13.11 -0.41
N SER A 1210 -8.56 13.15 0.36
CA SER A 1210 -9.01 14.36 1.07
C SER A 1210 -9.46 14.04 2.50
N THR A 1211 -9.81 15.09 3.25
CA THR A 1211 -10.46 14.96 4.57
C THR A 1211 -11.96 14.70 4.47
N GLY A 1212 -12.50 14.52 3.26
CA GLY A 1212 -13.94 14.44 3.03
C GLY A 1212 -14.63 15.72 3.51
N SER A 1213 -15.72 15.56 4.25
CA SER A 1213 -16.53 16.66 4.79
C SER A 1213 -16.15 17.12 6.19
N TYR A 1214 -15.16 16.50 6.85
CA TYR A 1214 -14.90 16.71 8.29
C TYR A 1214 -14.18 18.02 8.57
N VAL A 1215 -13.23 18.39 7.71
CA VAL A 1215 -12.43 19.61 7.89
C VAL A 1215 -12.17 20.27 6.52
N PRO A 1216 -13.20 20.87 5.90
CA PRO A 1216 -13.02 21.66 4.69
C PRO A 1216 -12.37 23.02 5.02
N PHE A 1217 -11.94 23.74 3.99
CA PHE A 1217 -11.64 25.17 4.11
C PHE A 1217 -12.92 25.98 4.39
N GLY A 1218 -12.78 27.23 4.80
CA GLY A 1218 -13.90 28.11 5.18
C GLY A 1218 -14.92 28.38 4.07
N ASP A 1219 -14.53 28.17 2.80
CA ASP A 1219 -15.41 28.25 1.64
C ASP A 1219 -16.11 26.91 1.28
N GLY A 1220 -15.85 25.85 2.04
CA GLY A 1220 -16.36 24.49 1.80
C GLY A 1220 -15.49 23.65 0.87
N THR A 1221 -14.38 24.18 0.35
CA THR A 1221 -13.45 23.43 -0.52
C THR A 1221 -12.87 22.24 0.26
N PRO A 1222 -12.97 21.00 -0.28
CA PRO A 1222 -12.36 19.84 0.36
C PRO A 1222 -10.85 20.00 0.43
N ARG A 1223 -10.28 19.58 1.56
CA ARG A 1223 -8.84 19.66 1.77
C ARG A 1223 -8.14 18.51 1.06
N VAL A 1224 -7.55 18.80 -0.10
CA VAL A 1224 -6.78 17.81 -0.87
C VAL A 1224 -5.43 17.57 -0.20
N MET A 1225 -5.23 16.33 0.25
CA MET A 1225 -3.96 15.86 0.83
C MET A 1225 -3.04 15.26 -0.24
N ARG A 1226 -3.64 14.56 -1.22
CA ARG A 1226 -2.90 13.99 -2.35
C ARG A 1226 -3.76 13.94 -3.60
N LEU A 1227 -3.15 14.22 -4.75
CA LEU A 1227 -3.72 14.06 -6.09
C LEU A 1227 -2.79 13.14 -6.90
N LEU A 1228 -3.36 12.18 -7.63
CA LEU A 1228 -2.65 11.21 -8.47
C LEU A 1228 -3.28 11.13 -9.85
N TYR A 1229 -2.48 11.16 -10.90
CA TYR A 1229 -2.95 11.10 -12.28
C TYR A 1229 -2.02 10.29 -13.19
N GLY A 1230 -2.59 9.27 -13.85
CA GLY A 1230 -1.86 8.36 -14.74
C GLY A 1230 -1.97 8.68 -16.25
N GLY A 1231 -2.70 9.75 -16.62
CA GLY A 1231 -3.00 10.04 -18.02
C GLY A 1231 -4.12 9.18 -18.61
N ARG A 1232 -4.50 9.51 -19.86
CA ARG A 1232 -5.29 8.62 -20.73
C ARG A 1232 -4.36 7.76 -21.58
N ARG A 1233 -4.86 6.63 -22.07
CA ARG A 1233 -4.10 5.75 -22.98
C ARG A 1233 -4.90 5.45 -24.23
N ILE A 1234 -4.23 5.45 -25.37
CA ILE A 1234 -4.80 5.04 -26.66
C ILE A 1234 -3.94 3.90 -27.21
N MET A 1235 -4.55 2.87 -27.77
CA MET A 1235 -3.86 1.78 -28.45
C MET A 1235 -4.58 1.43 -29.74
N GLY A 1236 -3.83 1.23 -30.82
CA GLY A 1236 -4.35 0.76 -32.09
C GLY A 1236 -3.55 -0.42 -32.59
N GLY A 1237 -4.19 -1.32 -33.33
CA GLY A 1237 -3.49 -2.48 -33.86
C GLY A 1237 -4.30 -3.33 -34.82
N VAL A 1238 -3.69 -4.45 -35.17
CA VAL A 1238 -4.24 -5.46 -36.06
C VAL A 1238 -4.25 -6.83 -35.38
N ARG A 1239 -5.25 -7.63 -35.68
CA ARG A 1239 -5.32 -9.04 -35.31
C ARG A 1239 -5.57 -9.86 -36.57
N VAL A 1240 -4.77 -10.90 -36.76
CA VAL A 1240 -4.96 -11.91 -37.79
C VAL A 1240 -5.30 -13.23 -37.11
N GLN A 1241 -6.31 -13.94 -37.60
CA GLN A 1241 -6.79 -15.18 -37.01
C GLN A 1241 -7.23 -16.18 -38.08
N PHE A 1242 -6.80 -17.43 -37.94
CA PHE A 1242 -7.19 -18.56 -38.79
C PHE A 1242 -7.69 -19.72 -37.92
N GLY A 1243 -8.54 -20.57 -38.50
CA GLY A 1243 -9.01 -21.79 -37.83
C GLY A 1243 -10.22 -21.61 -36.90
N ASN A 1244 -10.98 -20.52 -37.08
CA ASN A 1244 -12.27 -20.33 -36.39
C ASN A 1244 -13.32 -21.39 -36.78
#